data_AF-A0A6V8SLW4-F1
#
_entry.id   AF-A0A6V8SLW4-F1
#
_cell.length_a   1.000
_cell.length_b   1.000
_cell.length_c   1.000
_cell.angle_alpha   90.00
_cell.angle_beta   90.00
_cell.angle_gamma   90.00
#
_symmetry.space_group_name_H-M   'P 1'
#
loop_
_entity.id
_entity.type
_entity.pdbx_description
1 polymer ?
#
loop_
_entity_poly.entity_id
_entity_poly.type
_entity_poly.pdbx_seq_one_letter_code
_entity_poly.pdbx_strand_id
1 'polypeptide(L)'
;MSTKKIKLFIMMLIYFICFTSFGVKAATKVIYQVDKNYPPYTFTSKSYLHGFDVDLINLIFNSDKYDVHVSADNWSYVYKRLVSGEVDVGGIAGITDSRKTEVLFTKPLFKAYSAIYTRHDYRQVDLNKLNEYRVGVGKSNFTENILKNNLRVNNYITYDNMEDAVKDLEDEKIDVIFENQQLMDYILMHKNLKGEIIPQVTNLFPVEEAYAVSKNRPELVTYINTRIDQLKKSGVFEELYKKYFYANSEEYIANQHKSYLTLLGFAICIIVIIFIFLKIYIDRLKSTVLKNYDELAVVNMELSETKTNLEKQYEQLYKNQIALKESEERYRLVLEASNDGVWDWDVENDIGYLSKPWRELLGVQEEEIENYFDFLREMVYSEDRKSVLSSLEEYFMGKTNAYEVFFRLNLQRDEFIWIQCKGRIFRNEAGSIVRMAGSISDITEKRNYQSKIFKMAYYDNLTNLPNRTYLNDKLDELIKNVTKKGGKAAVYFLDLDNFKNINDTLGHDYGDIVLKCASNELLSVLGEDYTVARFGGDEFIIIQHKLDEEIELNDTAEKIIKIFDKPILINNQPFYVAASIGVAIIPEHGMESVEILKKADIAMYNAKEEGKGRFKIYDEEMSKKVQLESDFEKSIRKAIIQKEFYLNYQPYFDAINGELEGVEALIRWNHPKRGIIPPNEFIPLAEKTGLIKEIGDWVLMESCKQNKAWQDKGLKKIPVAVNVSEHQFQSPLFVERVKTVLKETDLDAKYLKIEITEGTVIKSFDNNINILNKLKQMGIGISLDDFGTGYSSLSYLIKLPLDVIKIDKSFVDDICGTEDTKLIIEDIISMAHKLNLEVIAEGVETDEQLKYLQKHKGDKIQGFLFSKPLSSTEIEKLL
;
A
#
# COMPACT_ATOMS: atom_id res chain seq x y z
N MET A 1 30.04 6.91 55.07
CA MET A 1 30.57 7.60 53.87
C MET A 1 30.80 9.06 54.21
N SER A 2 32.02 9.59 54.05
CA SER A 2 32.42 10.87 54.63
C SER A 2 31.90 12.09 53.85
N THR A 3 31.65 13.16 54.60
CA THR A 3 31.25 14.53 54.18
C THR A 3 32.13 15.16 53.08
N LYS A 4 33.31 14.57 52.79
CA LYS A 4 34.13 14.95 51.63
C LYS A 4 33.51 14.59 50.28
N LYS A 5 32.73 13.51 50.17
CA LYS A 5 32.11 13.11 48.89
C LYS A 5 30.94 14.00 48.49
N ILE A 6 30.19 14.53 49.46
CA ILE A 6 29.06 15.44 49.22
C ILE A 6 29.55 16.82 48.78
N LYS A 7 30.63 17.35 49.40
CA LYS A 7 31.25 18.60 48.94
C LYS A 7 31.83 18.49 47.53
N LEU A 8 32.43 17.36 47.16
CA LEU A 8 32.96 17.14 45.81
C LEU A 8 31.83 17.04 44.76
N PHE A 9 30.70 16.42 45.12
CA PHE A 9 29.53 16.33 44.26
C PHE A 9 28.84 17.68 44.06
N ILE A 10 28.71 18.49 45.12
CA ILE A 10 28.16 19.84 45.04
C ILE A 10 29.10 20.79 44.27
N MET A 11 30.42 20.64 44.42
CA MET A 11 31.38 21.43 43.63
C MET A 11 31.36 21.03 42.15
N MET A 12 31.19 19.74 41.82
CA MET A 12 30.98 19.29 40.44
C MET A 12 29.65 19.80 39.87
N LEU A 13 28.58 19.85 40.67
CA LEU A 13 27.27 20.36 40.24
C LEU A 13 27.33 21.87 39.96
N ILE A 14 28.03 22.64 40.80
CA ILE A 14 28.23 24.08 40.59
C ILE A 14 29.17 24.34 39.39
N TYR A 15 30.17 23.50 39.17
CA TYR A 15 31.03 23.58 37.97
C TYR A 15 30.28 23.22 36.68
N PHE A 16 29.28 22.34 36.75
CA PHE A 16 28.42 21.97 35.62
C PHE A 16 27.34 23.03 35.33
N ILE A 17 26.86 23.75 36.35
CA ILE A 17 25.84 24.81 36.23
C ILE A 17 26.47 26.15 35.80
N CYS A 18 27.77 26.38 36.00
CA CYS A 18 28.45 27.62 35.62
C CYS A 18 29.04 27.64 34.18
N PHE A 19 28.84 26.60 33.35
CA PHE A 19 29.40 26.56 31.97
C PHE A 19 28.38 26.40 30.83
N THR A 20 27.07 26.53 31.08
CA THR A 20 26.08 26.70 30.01
C THR A 20 25.68 28.17 29.87
N SER A 21 26.64 29.02 29.55
CA SER A 21 26.35 30.23 28.80
C SER A 21 26.02 29.80 27.36
N PHE A 22 24.76 29.44 27.10
CA PHE A 22 24.23 29.47 25.74
C PHE A 22 24.20 30.92 25.30
N GLY A 23 25.33 31.38 24.76
CA GLY A 23 25.32 32.55 23.90
C GLY A 23 24.45 32.20 22.71
N VAL A 24 23.22 32.71 22.70
CA VAL A 24 22.39 32.78 21.48
C VAL A 24 23.19 33.62 20.50
N LYS A 25 24.01 32.97 19.66
CA LYS A 25 24.60 33.64 18.50
C LYS A 25 23.42 34.03 17.62
N ALA A 26 23.23 35.34 17.43
CA ALA A 26 22.23 35.83 16.51
C ALA A 26 22.43 35.13 15.15
N ALA A 27 21.36 34.54 14.62
CA ALA A 27 21.38 33.87 13.33
C ALA A 27 21.91 34.84 12.27
N THR A 28 22.85 34.38 11.44
CA THR A 28 23.42 35.24 10.41
C THR A 28 22.40 35.43 9.30
N LYS A 29 22.09 36.69 8.95
CA LYS A 29 21.13 36.99 7.89
C LYS A 29 21.63 36.49 6.53
N VAL A 30 20.75 35.88 5.75
CA VAL A 30 20.97 35.47 4.36
C VAL A 30 19.84 36.03 3.50
N ILE A 31 20.19 36.76 2.45
CA ILE A 31 19.23 37.31 1.48
C ILE A 31 19.11 36.33 0.33
N TYR A 32 17.96 35.69 0.23
CA TYR A 32 17.63 34.77 -0.85
C TYR A 32 16.61 35.41 -1.80
N GLN A 33 16.92 35.43 -3.09
CA GLN A 33 16.02 35.99 -4.09
C GLN A 33 15.89 35.09 -5.32
N VAL A 34 14.66 34.94 -5.81
CA VAL A 34 14.32 34.05 -6.93
C VAL A 34 13.51 34.75 -8.02
N ASP A 35 13.29 34.05 -9.13
CA ASP A 35 12.40 34.54 -10.18
C ASP A 35 10.93 34.52 -9.74
N LYS A 36 10.16 35.55 -10.12
CA LYS A 36 8.80 35.80 -9.62
C LYS A 36 7.75 34.86 -10.21
N ASN A 37 8.02 34.25 -11.37
CA ASN A 37 7.08 33.36 -12.05
C ASN A 37 7.76 32.38 -13.03
N TYR A 38 8.36 31.32 -12.49
CA TYR A 38 9.06 30.27 -13.22
C TYR A 38 8.68 28.86 -12.68
N PRO A 39 7.43 28.38 -12.83
CA PRO A 39 7.03 27.10 -12.27
C PRO A 39 7.69 25.90 -12.99
N PRO A 40 7.81 24.71 -12.38
CA PRO A 40 7.48 24.37 -10.98
C PRO A 40 8.50 24.91 -9.96
N TYR A 41 9.57 25.57 -10.42
CA TYR A 41 10.66 26.04 -9.58
C TYR A 41 10.20 27.12 -8.61
N THR A 42 9.56 28.17 -9.13
CA THR A 42 9.00 29.27 -8.34
C THR A 42 7.75 29.84 -8.99
N PHE A 43 6.72 30.12 -8.22
CA PHE A 43 5.53 30.82 -8.70
C PHE A 43 4.79 31.44 -7.53
N THR A 44 4.12 32.56 -7.80
CA THR A 44 3.36 33.26 -6.77
C THR A 44 1.91 32.80 -6.82
N SER A 45 1.43 32.17 -5.74
CA SER A 45 0.01 31.86 -5.55
C SER A 45 -0.52 32.66 -4.37
N LYS A 46 -1.56 33.49 -4.61
CA LYS A 46 -2.26 34.28 -3.57
C LYS A 46 -1.33 35.07 -2.62
N SER A 47 -0.32 35.72 -3.19
CA SER A 47 0.70 36.54 -2.52
C SER A 47 1.80 35.78 -1.77
N TYR A 48 1.80 34.44 -1.81
CA TYR A 48 2.88 33.61 -1.28
C TYR A 48 3.72 33.02 -2.40
N LEU A 49 5.02 32.93 -2.14
CA LEU A 49 5.98 32.34 -3.06
C LEU A 49 6.06 30.84 -2.81
N HIS A 50 5.77 30.05 -3.83
CA HIS A 50 5.78 28.60 -3.79
C HIS A 50 6.70 28.05 -4.86
N GLY A 51 7.08 26.77 -4.73
CA GLY A 51 7.79 26.04 -5.77
C GLY A 51 8.91 25.19 -5.20
N PHE A 52 9.45 24.31 -6.04
CA PHE A 52 10.53 23.41 -5.67
C PHE A 52 11.70 24.16 -5.03
N ASP A 53 12.05 25.31 -5.59
CA ASP A 53 13.19 26.10 -5.17
C ASP A 53 13.01 26.72 -3.77
N VAL A 54 11.78 27.16 -3.47
CA VAL A 54 11.44 27.76 -2.16
C VAL A 54 11.34 26.70 -1.07
N ASP A 55 10.71 25.57 -1.37
CA ASP A 55 10.60 24.48 -0.39
C ASP A 55 11.99 23.90 -0.08
N LEU A 56 12.85 23.74 -1.10
CA LEU A 56 14.20 23.23 -0.91
C LEU A 56 15.08 24.19 -0.10
N ILE A 57 15.03 25.51 -0.38
CA ILE A 57 15.83 26.48 0.36
C ILE A 57 15.43 26.52 1.85
N ASN A 58 14.13 26.41 2.13
CA ASN A 58 13.61 26.38 3.49
C ASN A 58 14.13 25.14 4.25
N LEU A 59 14.18 23.97 3.61
CA LEU A 59 14.75 22.75 4.20
C LEU A 59 16.27 22.85 4.41
N ILE A 60 16.98 23.49 3.48
CA ILE A 60 18.43 23.72 3.59
C ILE A 60 18.75 24.59 4.81
N PHE A 61 18.00 25.67 5.01
CA PHE A 61 18.24 26.65 6.06
C PHE A 61 17.38 26.50 7.32
N ASN A 62 16.70 25.37 7.50
CA ASN A 62 15.93 25.01 8.70
C ASN A 62 16.81 24.74 9.96
N SER A 63 17.79 25.61 10.24
CA SER A 63 18.68 25.51 11.40
C SER A 63 18.90 26.88 12.02
N ASP A 64 19.13 26.94 13.34
CA ASP A 64 19.34 28.18 14.10
C ASP A 64 20.56 29.01 13.66
N LYS A 65 21.34 28.53 12.68
CA LYS A 65 22.57 29.17 12.20
C LYS A 65 22.31 30.39 11.31
N TYR A 66 21.27 30.35 10.47
CA TYR A 66 20.99 31.38 9.47
C TYR A 66 19.53 31.81 9.49
N ASP A 67 19.28 33.10 9.30
CA ASP A 67 17.95 33.66 9.13
C ASP A 67 17.77 34.08 7.66
N VAL A 68 16.91 33.38 6.92
CA VAL A 68 16.78 33.53 5.47
C VAL A 68 15.61 34.45 5.13
N HIS A 69 15.92 35.54 4.45
CA HIS A 69 14.92 36.44 3.88
C HIS A 69 14.66 36.07 2.43
N VAL A 70 13.49 35.49 2.17
CA VAL A 70 13.03 35.07 0.85
C VAL A 70 12.29 36.21 0.15
N SER A 71 12.66 36.50 -1.10
CA SER A 71 11.97 37.48 -1.94
C SER A 71 12.00 37.04 -3.41
N ALA A 72 11.18 37.67 -4.25
CA ALA A 72 11.15 37.38 -5.68
C ALA A 72 11.09 38.64 -6.54
N ASP A 73 11.73 38.61 -7.69
CA ASP A 73 11.72 39.68 -8.71
C ASP A 73 12.00 39.05 -10.09
N ASN A 74 11.99 39.82 -11.18
CA ASN A 74 12.33 39.26 -12.49
C ASN A 74 13.79 38.80 -12.50
N TRP A 75 14.05 37.62 -13.05
CA TRP A 75 15.37 36.98 -13.06
C TRP A 75 16.53 37.92 -13.46
N SER A 76 16.33 38.79 -14.46
CA SER A 76 17.35 39.74 -14.90
C SER A 76 17.81 40.74 -13.82
N TYR A 77 16.92 41.14 -12.91
CA TYR A 77 17.26 41.99 -11.75
C TYR A 77 17.87 41.16 -10.63
N VAL A 78 17.30 39.99 -10.34
CA VAL A 78 17.83 39.05 -9.32
C VAL A 78 19.29 38.71 -9.62
N TYR A 79 19.59 38.34 -10.86
CA TYR A 79 20.93 37.96 -11.27
C TYR A 79 21.92 39.14 -11.16
N LYS A 80 21.53 40.36 -11.56
CA LYS A 80 22.38 41.55 -11.39
C LYS A 80 22.72 41.83 -9.92
N ARG A 81 21.72 41.70 -9.03
CA ARG A 81 21.88 41.91 -7.59
C ARG A 81 22.70 40.80 -6.91
N LEU A 82 22.64 39.59 -7.44
CA LEU A 82 23.50 38.48 -7.03
C LEU A 82 24.97 38.74 -7.38
N VAL A 83 25.22 39.22 -8.61
CA VAL A 83 26.57 39.59 -9.08
C VAL A 83 27.14 40.77 -8.29
N SER A 84 26.32 41.78 -7.96
CA SER A 84 26.75 42.91 -7.12
C SER A 84 26.93 42.54 -5.64
N GLY A 85 26.35 41.42 -5.21
CA GLY A 85 26.39 40.93 -3.84
C GLY A 85 25.37 41.56 -2.90
N GLU A 86 24.32 42.19 -3.44
CA GLU A 86 23.14 42.59 -2.67
C GLU A 86 22.24 41.41 -2.29
N VAL A 87 22.29 40.34 -3.09
CA VAL A 87 21.64 39.06 -2.82
C VAL A 87 22.74 38.04 -2.55
N ASP A 88 22.57 37.24 -1.50
CA ASP A 88 23.57 36.25 -1.10
C ASP A 88 23.43 34.96 -1.91
N VAL A 89 22.18 34.53 -2.12
CA VAL A 89 21.83 33.30 -2.84
C VAL A 89 20.71 33.61 -3.82
N GLY A 90 20.93 33.33 -5.10
CA GLY A 90 19.92 33.35 -6.14
C GLY A 90 19.22 31.99 -6.26
N GLY A 91 18.03 31.98 -6.84
CA GLY A 91 17.34 30.75 -7.19
C GLY A 91 18.14 29.80 -8.10
N ILE A 92 17.60 28.59 -8.29
CA ILE A 92 18.19 27.56 -9.14
C ILE A 92 18.36 28.12 -10.56
N ALA A 93 19.57 28.00 -11.08
CA ALA A 93 19.93 28.52 -12.38
C ALA A 93 20.81 27.55 -13.15
N GLY A 94 20.60 27.52 -14.47
CA GLY A 94 21.48 26.84 -15.40
C GLY A 94 22.93 27.34 -15.29
N ILE A 95 23.83 26.39 -15.11
CA ILE A 95 25.28 26.59 -15.05
C ILE A 95 25.80 26.80 -16.47
N THR A 96 26.40 27.95 -16.72
CA THR A 96 27.08 28.26 -17.99
C THR A 96 28.47 28.81 -17.71
N ASP A 97 29.40 28.66 -18.67
CA ASP A 97 30.78 29.13 -18.48
C ASP A 97 30.85 30.64 -18.26
N SER A 98 29.98 31.42 -18.91
CA SER A 98 29.84 32.85 -18.66
C SER A 98 29.47 33.14 -17.20
N ARG A 99 28.41 32.51 -16.68
CA ARG A 99 27.93 32.74 -15.30
C ARG A 99 28.92 32.30 -14.23
N LYS A 100 29.69 31.22 -14.46
CA LYS A 100 30.75 30.78 -13.53
C LYS A 100 31.83 31.85 -13.29
N THR A 101 32.02 32.77 -14.24
CA THR A 101 32.97 33.88 -14.06
C THR A 101 32.43 34.99 -13.17
N GLU A 102 31.11 35.06 -12.95
CA GLU A 102 30.44 36.16 -12.24
C GLU A 102 29.96 35.74 -10.85
N VAL A 103 29.43 34.51 -10.71
CA VAL A 103 28.89 33.96 -9.45
C VAL A 103 29.47 32.58 -9.14
N LEU A 104 29.31 32.12 -7.89
CA LEU A 104 29.63 30.76 -7.48
C LEU A 104 28.41 29.86 -7.68
N PHE A 105 28.62 28.56 -7.83
CA PHE A 105 27.53 27.58 -7.90
C PHE A 105 27.71 26.50 -6.85
N THR A 106 26.60 26.00 -6.33
CA THR A 106 26.58 24.74 -5.57
C THR A 106 26.87 23.56 -6.50
N LYS A 107 26.98 22.35 -5.94
CA LYS A 107 26.92 21.13 -6.74
C LYS A 107 25.62 21.14 -7.56
N PRO A 108 25.65 20.64 -8.80
CA PRO A 108 24.45 20.43 -9.60
C PRO A 108 23.39 19.64 -8.82
N LEU A 109 22.15 20.12 -8.86
CA LEU A 109 21.01 19.46 -8.26
C LEU A 109 20.48 18.37 -9.19
N PHE A 110 20.31 18.72 -10.47
CA PHE A 110 19.82 17.88 -11.57
C PHE A 110 20.13 18.57 -12.91
N LYS A 111 19.72 17.94 -14.01
CA LYS A 111 19.79 18.51 -15.36
C LYS A 111 18.41 19.00 -15.80
N ALA A 112 18.38 20.18 -16.38
CA ALA A 112 17.25 20.67 -17.15
C ALA A 112 17.48 20.43 -18.64
N TYR A 113 16.41 20.18 -19.36
CA TYR A 113 16.41 19.97 -20.80
C TYR A 113 15.54 21.01 -21.49
N SER A 114 15.91 21.39 -22.70
CA SER A 114 15.06 22.17 -23.60
C SER A 114 14.19 21.23 -24.45
N ALA A 115 13.03 21.70 -24.87
CA ALA A 115 12.16 20.98 -25.78
C ALA A 115 11.43 21.94 -26.74
N ILE A 116 10.98 21.38 -27.85
CA ILE A 116 10.18 22.05 -28.89
C ILE A 116 8.73 21.63 -28.69
N TYR A 117 7.84 22.60 -28.52
CA TYR A 117 6.39 22.39 -28.39
C TYR A 117 5.64 23.05 -29.53
N THR A 118 4.61 22.37 -30.02
CA THR A 118 3.69 22.87 -31.05
C THR A 118 2.27 22.49 -30.68
N ARG A 119 1.28 23.05 -31.38
CA ARG A 119 -0.06 22.45 -31.36
C ARG A 119 -0.05 21.03 -31.93
N HIS A 120 -1.02 20.23 -31.51
CA HIS A 120 -1.16 18.82 -31.86
C HIS A 120 -1.42 18.59 -33.37
N ASP A 121 -2.05 19.55 -34.03
CA ASP A 121 -2.37 19.55 -35.45
C ASP A 121 -1.25 20.15 -36.33
N TYR A 122 -0.18 20.66 -35.71
CA TYR A 122 0.92 21.30 -36.42
C TYR A 122 1.87 20.26 -37.04
N ARG A 123 2.46 20.61 -38.19
CA ARG A 123 3.42 19.74 -38.90
C ARG A 123 4.66 19.47 -38.03
N GLN A 124 5.29 18.32 -38.26
CA GLN A 124 6.54 17.96 -37.58
C GLN A 124 7.62 19.04 -37.79
N VAL A 125 8.30 19.40 -36.71
CA VAL A 125 9.34 20.44 -36.70
C VAL A 125 10.72 19.79 -36.79
N ASP A 126 11.55 20.32 -37.67
CA ASP A 126 12.98 19.95 -37.75
C ASP A 126 13.80 20.97 -36.95
N LEU A 127 14.54 20.48 -35.95
CA LEU A 127 15.43 21.27 -35.10
C LEU A 127 16.43 22.11 -35.93
N ASN A 128 16.89 21.60 -37.07
CA ASN A 128 17.88 22.29 -37.91
C ASN A 128 17.27 23.42 -38.75
N LYS A 129 15.94 23.50 -38.82
CA LYS A 129 15.19 24.48 -39.61
C LYS A 129 14.42 25.48 -38.75
N LEU A 130 14.77 25.62 -37.47
CA LEU A 130 14.06 26.53 -36.56
C LEU A 130 13.98 27.99 -37.06
N ASN A 131 14.92 28.45 -37.89
CA ASN A 131 14.87 29.77 -38.56
C ASN A 131 13.69 29.94 -39.55
N GLU A 132 13.05 28.85 -39.99
CA GLU A 132 11.87 28.88 -40.87
C GLU A 132 10.55 29.06 -40.10
N TYR A 133 10.58 29.10 -38.76
CA TYR A 133 9.41 29.16 -37.90
C TYR A 133 9.40 30.43 -37.04
N ARG A 134 8.22 30.87 -36.61
CA ARG A 134 8.08 31.91 -35.58
C ARG A 134 8.26 31.25 -34.21
N VAL A 135 9.45 31.37 -33.64
CA VAL A 135 9.82 30.71 -32.37
C VAL A 135 9.54 31.63 -31.18
N GLY A 136 8.79 31.16 -30.20
CA GLY A 136 8.65 31.78 -28.88
C GLY A 136 9.62 31.18 -27.87
N VAL A 137 10.22 32.02 -27.03
CA VAL A 137 11.14 31.61 -25.95
C VAL A 137 11.00 32.55 -24.75
N GLY A 138 11.30 32.09 -23.55
CA GLY A 138 11.32 32.93 -22.36
C GLY A 138 12.53 33.86 -22.33
N LYS A 139 12.29 35.10 -21.97
CA LYS A 139 13.28 36.18 -21.99
C LYS A 139 14.35 35.96 -20.92
N SER A 140 15.62 36.08 -21.29
CA SER A 140 16.77 35.90 -20.39
C SER A 140 16.91 34.50 -19.79
N ASN A 141 16.14 33.52 -20.28
CA ASN A 141 16.30 32.12 -19.95
C ASN A 141 17.53 31.55 -20.66
N PHE A 142 18.03 30.41 -20.17
CA PHE A 142 19.16 29.74 -20.82
C PHE A 142 18.81 29.21 -22.23
N THR A 143 17.52 28.97 -22.49
CA THR A 143 16.95 28.56 -23.78
C THR A 143 17.07 29.64 -24.85
N GLU A 144 16.92 30.92 -24.48
CA GLU A 144 17.18 32.04 -25.39
C GLU A 144 18.66 32.06 -25.82
N ASN A 145 19.56 31.81 -24.87
CA ASN A 145 21.00 31.72 -25.15
C ASN A 145 21.32 30.56 -26.12
N ILE A 146 20.69 29.40 -25.93
CA ILE A 146 20.83 28.25 -26.83
C ILE A 146 20.32 28.58 -28.23
N LEU A 147 19.15 29.22 -28.37
CA LEU A 147 18.62 29.64 -29.66
C LEU A 147 19.60 30.56 -30.39
N LYS A 148 20.12 31.57 -29.70
CA LYS A 148 21.00 32.58 -30.29
C LYS A 148 22.38 32.06 -30.62
N ASN A 149 23.02 31.35 -29.69
CA ASN A 149 24.45 31.02 -29.80
C ASN A 149 24.70 29.60 -30.33
N ASN A 150 23.87 28.63 -29.96
CA ASN A 150 24.04 27.23 -30.39
C ASN A 150 23.31 26.96 -31.70
N LEU A 151 22.03 27.34 -31.78
CA LEU A 151 21.17 27.08 -32.95
C LEU A 151 21.20 28.20 -33.99
N ARG A 152 21.76 29.38 -33.64
CA ARG A 152 21.87 30.56 -34.51
C ARG A 152 20.52 30.98 -35.12
N VAL A 153 19.47 30.93 -34.30
CA VAL A 153 18.13 31.40 -34.64
C VAL A 153 18.06 32.89 -34.33
N ASN A 154 17.83 33.70 -35.36
CA ASN A 154 17.86 35.17 -35.23
C ASN A 154 16.47 35.81 -35.18
N ASN A 155 15.42 35.06 -35.52
CA ASN A 155 14.04 35.53 -35.56
C ASN A 155 13.20 34.78 -34.53
N TYR A 156 13.16 35.29 -33.29
CA TYR A 156 12.38 34.71 -32.20
C TYR A 156 11.71 35.82 -31.37
N ILE A 157 10.62 35.48 -30.67
CA ILE A 157 9.86 36.37 -29.80
C ILE A 157 10.12 35.96 -28.35
N THR A 158 10.44 36.93 -27.50
CA THR A 158 10.73 36.71 -26.09
C THR A 158 9.51 37.00 -25.21
N TYR A 159 9.26 36.15 -24.23
CA TYR A 159 8.15 36.29 -23.28
C TYR A 159 8.67 36.44 -21.85
N ASP A 160 8.12 37.38 -21.08
CA ASP A 160 8.40 37.49 -19.63
C ASP A 160 7.62 36.41 -18.84
N ASN A 161 6.50 35.92 -19.37
CA ASN A 161 5.72 34.81 -18.81
C ASN A 161 5.42 33.79 -19.92
N MET A 162 5.78 32.52 -19.71
CA MET A 162 5.57 31.48 -20.71
C MET A 162 4.10 31.11 -20.93
N GLU A 163 3.19 31.46 -20.01
CA GLU A 163 1.75 31.34 -20.28
C GLU A 163 1.29 32.23 -21.45
N ASP A 164 1.92 33.40 -21.64
CA ASP A 164 1.62 34.27 -22.77
C ASP A 164 2.13 33.67 -24.09
N ALA A 165 3.27 32.97 -24.05
CA ALA A 165 3.78 32.23 -25.20
C ALA A 165 2.85 31.08 -25.60
N VAL A 166 2.33 30.34 -24.61
CA VAL A 166 1.34 29.28 -24.82
C VAL A 166 0.09 29.84 -25.50
N LYS A 167 -0.43 30.97 -25.01
CA LYS A 167 -1.58 31.63 -25.63
C LYS A 167 -1.31 32.09 -27.06
N ASP A 168 -0.13 32.65 -27.32
CA ASP A 168 0.26 33.07 -28.67
C ASP A 168 0.46 31.88 -29.63
N LEU A 169 0.81 30.70 -29.11
CA LEU A 169 0.85 29.45 -29.88
C LEU A 169 -0.55 28.93 -30.22
N GLU A 170 -1.50 29.03 -29.29
CA GLU A 170 -2.91 28.73 -29.53
C GLU A 170 -3.52 29.70 -30.57
N ASP A 171 -3.22 30.99 -30.44
CA ASP A 171 -3.69 32.09 -31.32
C ASP A 171 -3.00 32.14 -32.71
N GLU A 172 -2.16 31.15 -33.08
CA GLU A 172 -1.41 31.12 -34.36
C GLU A 172 -0.40 32.27 -34.57
N LYS A 173 -0.03 33.00 -33.52
CA LYS A 173 0.93 34.11 -33.60
C LYS A 173 2.38 33.61 -33.65
N ILE A 174 2.65 32.51 -32.96
CA ILE A 174 3.90 31.75 -33.06
C ILE A 174 3.63 30.33 -33.54
N ASP A 175 4.65 29.68 -34.10
CA ASP A 175 4.57 28.32 -34.64
C ASP A 175 5.10 27.28 -33.65
N VAL A 176 6.10 27.68 -32.85
CA VAL A 176 6.89 26.80 -32.00
C VAL A 176 7.24 27.51 -30.70
N ILE A 177 7.17 26.80 -29.58
CA ILE A 177 7.81 27.22 -28.32
C ILE A 177 9.07 26.39 -28.13
N PHE A 178 10.22 27.04 -27.92
CA PHE A 178 11.47 26.39 -27.52
C PHE A 178 11.82 26.80 -26.09
N GLU A 179 11.59 25.91 -25.13
CA GLU A 179 11.74 26.26 -23.71
C GLU A 179 12.11 25.06 -22.83
N ASN A 180 12.48 25.32 -21.57
CA ASN A 180 12.72 24.33 -20.53
C ASN A 180 11.52 23.36 -20.46
N GLN A 181 11.82 22.07 -20.65
CA GLN A 181 10.85 21.01 -20.74
C GLN A 181 10.05 20.85 -19.44
N GLN A 182 10.69 20.96 -18.27
CA GLN A 182 10.00 20.83 -16.99
C GLN A 182 9.03 22.00 -16.74
N LEU A 183 9.42 23.22 -17.12
CA LEU A 183 8.55 24.40 -17.07
C LEU A 183 7.33 24.21 -17.97
N MET A 184 7.54 23.80 -19.21
CA MET A 184 6.45 23.60 -20.17
C MET A 184 5.54 22.43 -19.77
N ASP A 185 6.10 21.30 -19.37
CA ASP A 185 5.32 20.15 -18.92
C ASP A 185 4.44 20.50 -17.71
N TYR A 186 4.94 21.32 -16.79
CA TYR A 186 4.16 21.85 -15.67
C TYR A 186 3.01 22.75 -16.14
N ILE A 187 3.30 23.73 -17.01
CA ILE A 187 2.28 24.67 -17.51
C ILE A 187 1.18 23.91 -18.26
N LEU A 188 1.55 23.01 -19.16
CA LEU A 188 0.60 22.24 -19.96
C LEU A 188 -0.27 21.33 -19.08
N MET A 189 0.31 20.72 -18.04
CA MET A 189 -0.45 19.92 -17.08
C MET A 189 -1.41 20.78 -16.26
N HIS A 190 -0.97 21.92 -15.74
CA HIS A 190 -1.80 22.80 -14.89
C HIS A 190 -2.90 23.53 -15.66
N LYS A 191 -2.68 23.84 -16.93
CA LYS A 191 -3.69 24.46 -17.81
C LYS A 191 -4.60 23.42 -18.48
N ASN A 192 -4.38 22.12 -18.23
CA ASN A 192 -5.10 21.03 -18.89
C ASN A 192 -5.00 21.06 -20.44
N LEU A 193 -3.87 21.53 -20.96
CA LEU A 193 -3.58 21.65 -22.40
C LEU A 193 -2.81 20.43 -22.94
N LYS A 194 -2.67 19.39 -22.11
CA LYS A 194 -1.93 18.17 -22.46
C LYS A 194 -2.67 17.42 -23.57
N GLY A 195 -2.05 17.34 -24.75
CA GLY A 195 -2.65 16.74 -25.94
C GLY A 195 -3.13 17.75 -26.97
N GLU A 196 -3.34 19.01 -26.59
CA GLU A 196 -3.60 20.12 -27.53
C GLU A 196 -2.29 20.79 -27.96
N ILE A 197 -1.37 20.94 -27.01
CA ILE A 197 0.03 21.29 -27.25
C ILE A 197 0.87 20.07 -26.91
N ILE A 198 1.70 19.65 -27.86
CA ILE A 198 2.51 18.44 -27.76
C ILE A 198 3.99 18.77 -27.91
N PRO A 199 4.87 18.08 -27.17
CA PRO A 199 6.30 18.14 -27.43
C PRO A 199 6.61 17.40 -28.74
N GLN A 200 7.29 18.07 -29.67
CA GLN A 200 7.78 17.48 -30.92
C GLN A 200 9.16 16.86 -30.75
N VAL A 201 10.04 17.54 -30.01
CA VAL A 201 11.42 17.10 -29.76
C VAL A 201 11.77 17.44 -28.32
N THR A 202 12.18 16.43 -27.54
CA THR A 202 12.44 16.54 -26.10
C THR A 202 13.90 16.25 -25.76
N ASN A 203 14.29 16.47 -24.50
CA ASN A 203 15.61 16.15 -23.97
C ASN A 203 16.77 16.82 -24.73
N LEU A 204 16.54 18.02 -25.28
CA LEU A 204 17.55 18.78 -26.01
C LEU A 204 18.43 19.58 -25.06
N PHE A 205 19.71 19.74 -25.42
CA PHE A 205 20.66 20.64 -24.76
C PHE A 205 20.64 20.55 -23.22
N PRO A 206 21.07 19.43 -22.62
CA PRO A 206 21.11 19.29 -21.17
C PRO A 206 21.97 20.38 -20.52
N VAL A 207 21.42 21.05 -19.51
CA VAL A 207 22.12 22.05 -18.70
C VAL A 207 22.05 21.62 -17.23
N GLU A 208 23.18 21.61 -16.55
CA GLU A 208 23.21 21.39 -15.10
C GLU A 208 22.64 22.61 -14.37
N GLU A 209 21.76 22.38 -13.41
CA GLU A 209 21.16 23.46 -12.60
C GLU A 209 21.62 23.38 -11.15
N ALA A 210 21.91 24.53 -10.57
CA ALA A 210 22.39 24.66 -9.20
C ALA A 210 21.98 26.01 -8.59
N TYR A 211 22.07 26.13 -7.27
CA TYR A 211 21.97 27.42 -6.62
C TYR A 211 23.16 28.30 -7.00
N ALA A 212 22.86 29.51 -7.46
CA ALA A 212 23.86 30.54 -7.69
C ALA A 212 24.10 31.31 -6.39
N VAL A 213 25.35 31.47 -6.00
CA VAL A 213 25.75 32.10 -4.74
C VAL A 213 26.68 33.26 -5.04
N SER A 214 26.49 34.39 -4.34
CA SER A 214 27.37 35.54 -4.49
C SER A 214 28.80 35.19 -4.09
N LYS A 215 29.77 35.74 -4.82
CA LYS A 215 31.20 35.61 -4.48
C LYS A 215 31.55 36.24 -3.13
N ASN A 216 30.68 37.09 -2.59
CA ASN A 216 30.84 37.68 -1.26
C ASN A 216 30.54 36.70 -0.12
N ARG A 217 29.90 35.55 -0.41
CA ARG A 217 29.46 34.55 0.58
C ARG A 217 29.86 33.11 0.21
N PRO A 218 31.15 32.84 -0.08
CA PRO A 218 31.60 31.52 -0.54
C PRO A 218 31.34 30.39 0.46
N GLU A 219 31.22 30.70 1.75
CA GLU A 219 30.89 29.73 2.79
C GLU A 219 29.48 29.14 2.64
N LEU A 220 28.54 29.85 2.02
CA LEU A 220 27.18 29.36 1.79
C LEU A 220 27.17 28.22 0.77
N VAL A 221 28.08 28.20 -0.20
CA VAL A 221 28.22 27.09 -1.16
C VAL A 221 28.47 25.77 -0.42
N THR A 222 29.41 25.78 0.52
CA THR A 222 29.77 24.59 1.30
C THR A 222 28.63 24.15 2.21
N TYR A 223 27.96 25.11 2.86
CA TYR A 223 26.82 24.85 3.73
C TYR A 223 25.65 24.23 2.96
N ILE A 224 25.23 24.87 1.86
CA ILE A 224 24.11 24.42 1.02
C ILE A 224 24.40 23.02 0.47
N ASN A 225 25.61 22.78 -0.05
CA ASN A 225 26.01 21.45 -0.52
C ASN A 225 25.89 20.38 0.55
N THR A 226 26.35 20.67 1.77
CA THR A 226 26.29 19.71 2.88
C THR A 226 24.84 19.36 3.24
N ARG A 227 23.96 20.37 3.26
CA ARG A 227 22.53 20.18 3.55
C ARG A 227 21.81 19.42 2.44
N ILE A 228 22.08 19.73 1.18
CA ILE A 228 21.54 18.97 0.04
C ILE A 228 21.99 17.51 0.11
N ASP A 229 23.28 17.25 0.37
CA ASP A 229 23.81 15.88 0.49
C ASP A 229 23.10 15.10 1.61
N GLN A 230 22.74 15.75 2.72
CA GLN A 230 21.95 15.14 3.80
C GLN A 230 20.52 14.83 3.37
N LEU A 231 19.84 15.78 2.70
CA LEU A 231 18.48 15.62 2.20
C LEU A 231 18.38 14.54 1.11
N LYS A 232 19.40 14.41 0.26
CA LYS A 232 19.51 13.34 -0.74
C LYS A 232 19.67 11.97 -0.07
N LYS A 233 20.51 11.88 0.97
CA LYS A 233 20.71 10.63 1.73
C LYS A 233 19.48 10.18 2.51
N SER A 234 18.69 11.12 3.05
CA SER A 234 17.47 10.78 3.80
C SER A 234 16.26 10.49 2.91
N GLY A 235 16.36 10.69 1.59
CA GLY A 235 15.24 10.55 0.65
C GLY A 235 14.32 11.78 0.55
N VAL A 236 14.45 12.74 1.47
CA VAL A 236 13.60 13.96 1.52
C VAL A 236 13.75 14.81 0.25
N PHE A 237 14.97 14.91 -0.30
CA PHE A 237 15.18 15.60 -1.58
C PHE A 237 14.40 14.93 -2.72
N GLU A 238 14.37 13.60 -2.73
CA GLU A 238 13.71 12.82 -3.78
C GLU A 238 12.18 12.91 -3.67
N GLU A 239 11.63 12.91 -2.45
CA GLU A 239 10.21 13.17 -2.21
C GLU A 239 9.80 14.57 -2.65
N LEU A 240 10.63 15.57 -2.33
CA LEU A 240 10.40 16.95 -2.75
C LEU A 240 10.49 17.06 -4.28
N TYR A 241 11.46 16.40 -4.90
CA TYR A 241 11.60 16.38 -6.36
C TYR A 241 10.37 15.75 -7.03
N LYS A 242 9.89 14.61 -6.53
CA LYS A 242 8.65 13.96 -7.01
C LYS A 242 7.41 14.84 -6.87
N LYS A 243 7.29 15.58 -5.76
CA LYS A 243 6.16 16.49 -5.51
C LYS A 243 5.99 17.52 -6.64
N TYR A 244 7.09 18.03 -7.19
CA TYR A 244 7.07 19.13 -8.17
C TYR A 244 7.25 18.68 -9.61
N PHE A 245 8.03 17.63 -9.84
CA PHE A 245 8.38 17.16 -11.19
C PHE A 245 7.67 15.85 -11.57
N TYR A 246 6.89 15.24 -10.66
CA TYR A 246 6.13 13.99 -10.88
C TYR A 246 6.96 12.81 -11.42
N ALA A 247 8.28 12.85 -11.22
CA ALA A 247 9.25 11.86 -11.68
C ALA A 247 10.35 11.69 -10.64
N ASN A 248 11.11 10.58 -10.73
CA ASN A 248 12.30 10.43 -9.90
C ASN A 248 13.45 11.27 -10.47
N SER A 249 14.36 11.75 -9.62
CA SER A 249 15.57 12.43 -10.10
C SER A 249 16.50 11.48 -10.87
N GLU A 250 17.20 11.98 -11.90
CA GLU A 250 18.14 11.16 -12.68
C GLU A 250 19.24 10.54 -11.80
N GLU A 251 19.70 11.29 -10.79
CA GLU A 251 20.71 10.82 -9.87
C GLU A 251 20.20 9.66 -9.01
N TYR A 252 18.93 9.70 -8.58
CA TYR A 252 18.30 8.58 -7.88
C TYR A 252 18.21 7.34 -8.77
N ILE A 253 17.76 7.50 -10.01
CA ILE A 253 17.68 6.42 -11.00
C ILE A 253 19.08 5.83 -11.26
N ALA A 254 20.09 6.68 -11.48
CA ALA A 254 21.47 6.25 -11.72
C ALA A 254 22.07 5.52 -10.51
N ASN A 255 21.80 5.98 -9.28
CA ASN A 255 22.26 5.31 -8.06
C ASN A 255 21.60 3.94 -7.86
N GLN A 256 20.32 3.81 -8.19
CA GLN A 256 19.64 2.51 -8.23
C GLN A 256 20.30 1.58 -9.26
N HIS A 257 20.49 2.03 -10.50
CA HIS A 257 21.18 1.25 -11.53
C HIS A 257 22.60 0.85 -11.13
N LYS A 258 23.37 1.76 -10.52
CA LYS A 258 24.70 1.46 -10.00
C LYS A 258 24.65 0.37 -8.92
N SER A 259 23.68 0.43 -8.02
CA SER A 259 23.49 -0.58 -6.98
C SER A 259 23.19 -1.96 -7.59
N TYR A 260 22.32 -2.01 -8.60
CA TYR A 260 22.06 -3.23 -9.37
C TYR A 260 23.30 -3.74 -10.13
N LEU A 261 24.06 -2.86 -10.79
CA LEU A 261 25.30 -3.24 -11.47
C LEU A 261 26.37 -3.75 -10.50
N THR A 262 26.43 -3.20 -9.28
CA THR A 262 27.36 -3.64 -8.25
C THR A 262 27.00 -5.04 -7.77
N LEU A 263 25.71 -5.30 -7.52
CA LEU A 263 25.19 -6.64 -7.21
C LEU A 263 25.45 -7.65 -8.34
N LEU A 264 25.24 -7.23 -9.60
CA LEU A 264 25.55 -8.05 -10.77
C LEU A 264 27.06 -8.35 -10.85
N GLY A 265 27.92 -7.37 -10.55
CA GLY A 265 29.37 -7.56 -10.48
C GLY A 265 29.78 -8.58 -9.43
N PHE A 266 29.17 -8.55 -8.24
CA PHE A 266 29.38 -9.60 -7.22
C PHE A 266 28.94 -10.98 -7.71
N ALA A 267 27.78 -11.07 -8.36
CA ALA A 267 27.30 -12.33 -8.93
C ALA A 267 28.26 -12.88 -9.99
N ILE A 268 28.77 -12.03 -10.89
CA ILE A 268 29.77 -12.41 -11.90
C ILE A 268 31.08 -12.85 -11.24
N CYS A 269 31.55 -12.15 -10.19
CA CYS A 269 32.75 -12.55 -9.46
C CYS A 269 32.59 -13.93 -8.82
N ILE A 270 31.42 -14.22 -8.24
CA ILE A 270 31.10 -15.54 -7.68
C ILE A 270 31.12 -16.60 -8.79
N ILE A 271 30.52 -16.32 -9.95
CA ILE A 271 30.55 -17.22 -11.10
C ILE A 271 31.98 -17.47 -11.58
N VAL A 272 32.81 -16.43 -11.69
CA VAL A 272 34.23 -16.57 -12.09
C VAL A 272 35.02 -17.39 -11.06
N ILE A 273 34.80 -17.15 -9.77
CA ILE A 273 35.42 -17.96 -8.69
C ILE A 273 35.01 -19.42 -8.83
N ILE A 274 33.73 -19.71 -9.05
CA ILE A 274 33.22 -21.06 -9.31
C ILE A 274 33.91 -21.66 -10.53
N PHE A 275 34.03 -20.92 -11.64
CA PHE A 275 34.72 -21.37 -12.84
C PHE A 275 36.22 -21.64 -12.62
N ILE A 276 36.90 -20.82 -11.81
CA ILE A 276 38.31 -21.05 -11.44
C ILE A 276 38.44 -22.33 -10.63
N PHE A 277 37.58 -22.54 -9.62
CA PHE A 277 37.57 -23.79 -8.85
C PHE A 277 37.25 -24.99 -9.74
N LEU A 278 36.28 -24.86 -10.64
CA LEU A 278 35.92 -25.89 -11.60
C LEU A 278 37.09 -26.21 -12.54
N LYS A 279 37.81 -25.19 -13.01
CA LYS A 279 38.98 -25.34 -13.87
C LYS A 279 40.14 -26.01 -13.14
N ILE A 280 40.45 -25.58 -11.91
CA ILE A 280 41.47 -26.22 -11.07
C ILE A 280 41.11 -27.69 -10.84
N TYR A 281 39.84 -27.98 -10.58
CA TYR A 281 39.35 -29.33 -10.42
C TYR A 281 39.52 -30.16 -11.71
N ILE A 282 39.10 -29.62 -12.86
CA ILE A 282 39.24 -30.26 -14.17
C ILE A 282 40.72 -30.47 -14.53
N ASP A 283 41.60 -29.52 -14.29
CA ASP A 283 43.03 -29.63 -14.60
C ASP A 283 43.71 -30.67 -13.71
N ARG A 284 43.32 -30.75 -12.41
CA ARG A 284 43.72 -31.87 -11.54
C ARG A 284 43.21 -33.19 -12.08
N LEU A 285 41.94 -33.26 -12.47
CA LEU A 285 41.34 -34.47 -13.02
C LEU A 285 42.06 -34.92 -14.30
N LYS A 286 42.34 -33.98 -15.21
CA LYS A 286 43.09 -34.21 -16.45
C LYS A 286 44.51 -34.68 -16.17
N SER A 287 45.21 -34.08 -15.21
CA SER A 287 46.55 -34.52 -14.83
C SER A 287 46.55 -35.96 -14.29
N THR A 288 45.55 -36.32 -13.48
CA THR A 288 45.35 -37.70 -13.02
C THR A 288 45.05 -38.63 -14.19
N VAL A 289 44.18 -38.22 -15.11
CA VAL A 289 43.83 -39.01 -16.31
C VAL A 289 45.03 -39.19 -17.23
N LEU A 290 45.81 -38.15 -17.51
CA LEU A 290 47.03 -38.21 -18.33
C LEU A 290 48.07 -39.13 -17.70
N LYS A 291 48.26 -39.05 -16.38
CA LYS A 291 49.16 -39.96 -15.65
C LYS A 291 48.69 -41.42 -15.79
N ASN A 292 47.38 -41.67 -15.66
CA ASN A 292 46.81 -42.99 -15.88
C ASN A 292 46.92 -43.44 -17.35
N TYR A 293 46.85 -42.52 -18.32
CA TYR A 293 47.03 -42.82 -19.75
C TYR A 293 48.49 -43.16 -20.10
N ASP A 294 49.47 -42.47 -19.51
CA ASP A 294 50.89 -42.78 -19.70
C ASP A 294 51.24 -44.13 -19.04
N GLU A 295 50.68 -44.42 -17.86
CA GLU A 295 50.78 -45.75 -17.23
C GLU A 295 50.11 -46.83 -18.10
N LEU A 296 48.96 -46.54 -18.71
CA LEU A 296 48.26 -47.45 -19.63
C LEU A 296 48.99 -47.67 -20.97
N ALA A 297 49.71 -46.67 -21.47
CA ALA A 297 50.49 -46.76 -22.71
C ALA A 297 51.71 -47.68 -22.55
N VAL A 298 52.38 -47.64 -21.39
CA VAL A 298 53.48 -48.57 -21.05
C VAL A 298 52.98 -50.01 -20.94
N VAL A 299 51.81 -50.22 -20.33
CA VAL A 299 51.16 -51.54 -20.21
C VAL A 299 50.70 -52.09 -21.56
N ASN A 300 50.25 -51.23 -22.48
CA ASN A 300 49.77 -51.63 -23.81
C ASN A 300 50.90 -52.07 -24.77
N MET A 301 52.13 -51.59 -24.59
CA MET A 301 53.29 -52.05 -25.38
C MET A 301 53.67 -53.50 -25.04
N GLU A 302 53.59 -53.89 -23.77
CA GLU A 302 53.80 -55.29 -23.33
C GLU A 302 52.66 -56.24 -23.77
N LEU A 303 51.44 -55.70 -23.90
CA LEU A 303 50.26 -56.46 -24.33
C LEU A 303 50.25 -56.81 -25.84
N SER A 304 50.98 -56.06 -26.67
CA SER A 304 50.98 -56.26 -28.13
C SER A 304 51.73 -57.51 -28.58
N GLU A 305 52.75 -57.94 -27.85
CA GLU A 305 53.55 -59.14 -28.15
C GLU A 305 52.82 -60.44 -27.75
N THR A 306 52.01 -60.36 -26.68
CA THR A 306 51.15 -61.46 -26.22
C THR A 306 49.89 -61.63 -27.07
N LYS A 307 49.41 -60.55 -27.72
CA LYS A 307 48.22 -60.51 -28.57
C LYS A 307 48.31 -61.39 -29.83
N THR A 308 49.44 -61.41 -30.53
CA THR A 308 49.58 -62.11 -31.82
C THR A 308 49.50 -63.64 -31.70
N ASN A 309 49.84 -64.18 -30.52
CA ASN A 309 49.75 -65.62 -30.26
C ASN A 309 48.36 -66.04 -29.76
N LEU A 310 47.63 -65.12 -29.12
CA LEU A 310 46.26 -65.32 -28.63
C LEU A 310 45.21 -65.24 -29.75
N GLU A 311 45.40 -64.41 -30.77
CA GLU A 311 44.45 -64.14 -31.86
C GLU A 311 43.99 -65.41 -32.62
N LYS A 312 44.87 -66.40 -32.78
CA LYS A 312 44.52 -67.67 -33.45
C LYS A 312 43.68 -68.63 -32.59
N GLN A 313 43.80 -68.55 -31.27
CA GLN A 313 43.01 -69.35 -30.33
C GLN A 313 41.71 -68.64 -29.93
N TYR A 314 41.70 -67.30 -30.02
CA TYR A 314 40.58 -66.44 -29.63
C TYR A 314 39.41 -66.49 -30.63
N GLU A 315 39.61 -66.51 -31.96
CA GLU A 315 38.49 -66.44 -32.93
C GLU A 315 37.40 -67.52 -32.76
N GLN A 316 37.80 -68.74 -32.39
CA GLN A 316 36.88 -69.88 -32.29
C GLN A 316 36.08 -69.87 -30.97
N LEU A 317 36.70 -69.44 -29.87
CA LEU A 317 36.06 -69.34 -28.55
C LEU A 317 35.28 -68.02 -28.38
N TYR A 318 35.74 -66.94 -29.03
CA TYR A 318 35.16 -65.59 -28.98
C TYR A 318 33.73 -65.54 -29.55
N LYS A 319 33.42 -66.21 -30.67
CA LYS A 319 32.06 -66.16 -31.25
C LYS A 319 30.95 -66.69 -30.33
N ASN A 320 31.22 -67.74 -29.56
CA ASN A 320 30.22 -68.33 -28.65
C ASN A 320 30.20 -67.63 -27.29
N GLN A 321 31.34 -67.11 -26.83
CA GLN A 321 31.44 -66.43 -25.54
C GLN A 321 30.96 -64.97 -25.62
N ILE A 322 31.10 -64.27 -26.75
CA ILE A 322 30.53 -62.92 -26.96
C ILE A 322 29.01 -62.95 -26.87
N ALA A 323 28.34 -63.87 -27.58
CA ALA A 323 26.87 -63.87 -27.63
C ALA A 323 26.25 -64.13 -26.25
N LEU A 324 26.89 -64.97 -25.44
CA LEU A 324 26.46 -65.26 -24.07
C LEU A 324 26.79 -64.07 -23.12
N LYS A 325 28.00 -63.53 -23.21
CA LYS A 325 28.47 -62.41 -22.38
C LYS A 325 27.80 -61.08 -22.72
N GLU A 326 27.45 -60.82 -23.97
CA GLU A 326 26.66 -59.64 -24.39
C GLU A 326 25.20 -59.70 -23.95
N SER A 327 24.65 -60.91 -23.77
CA SER A 327 23.32 -61.09 -23.19
C SER A 327 23.36 -60.87 -21.68
N GLU A 328 24.31 -61.51 -20.98
CA GLU A 328 24.51 -61.37 -19.53
C GLU A 328 24.92 -59.95 -19.11
N GLU A 329 25.84 -59.30 -19.82
CA GLU A 329 26.19 -57.89 -19.55
C GLU A 329 25.05 -56.94 -19.86
N ARG A 330 24.21 -57.22 -20.87
CA ARG A 330 23.03 -56.39 -21.17
C ARG A 330 21.97 -56.53 -20.09
N TYR A 331 21.73 -57.73 -19.57
CA TYR A 331 20.88 -57.94 -18.40
C TYR A 331 21.46 -57.26 -17.15
N ARG A 332 22.77 -57.39 -16.89
CA ARG A 332 23.44 -56.73 -15.75
C ARG A 332 23.37 -55.19 -15.85
N LEU A 333 23.66 -54.61 -17.01
CA LEU A 333 23.60 -53.16 -17.24
C LEU A 333 22.16 -52.61 -17.16
N VAL A 334 21.15 -53.39 -17.57
CA VAL A 334 19.74 -53.02 -17.40
C VAL A 334 19.34 -52.99 -15.93
N LEU A 335 19.81 -53.97 -15.14
CA LEU A 335 19.55 -54.04 -13.69
C LEU A 335 20.32 -52.97 -12.90
N GLU A 336 21.58 -52.70 -13.24
CA GLU A 336 22.38 -51.62 -12.64
C GLU A 336 21.84 -50.22 -13.00
N ALA A 337 21.31 -50.04 -14.22
CA ALA A 337 20.71 -48.77 -14.65
C ALA A 337 19.34 -48.49 -14.01
N SER A 338 18.58 -49.52 -13.60
CA SER A 338 17.26 -49.32 -12.95
C SER A 338 17.36 -49.06 -11.45
N ASN A 339 18.55 -49.25 -10.84
CA ASN A 339 18.79 -49.13 -9.39
C ASN A 339 17.83 -49.99 -8.54
N ASP A 340 17.28 -51.05 -9.14
CA ASP A 340 16.37 -52.00 -8.51
C ASP A 340 17.16 -53.21 -8.02
N GLY A 341 16.83 -53.71 -6.83
CA GLY A 341 17.30 -54.99 -6.36
C GLY A 341 16.62 -56.13 -7.08
N VAL A 342 17.34 -57.23 -7.23
CA VAL A 342 16.76 -58.50 -7.66
C VAL A 342 16.57 -59.39 -6.46
N TRP A 343 15.42 -60.04 -6.40
CA TRP A 343 15.14 -61.09 -5.43
C TRP A 343 14.57 -62.31 -6.14
N ASP A 344 14.87 -63.47 -5.58
CA ASP A 344 14.46 -64.76 -6.13
C ASP A 344 14.16 -65.71 -4.96
N TRP A 345 13.06 -66.45 -5.04
CA TRP A 345 12.58 -67.34 -4.00
C TRP A 345 12.28 -68.71 -4.60
N ASP A 346 13.05 -69.71 -4.22
CA ASP A 346 12.71 -71.11 -4.39
C ASP A 346 11.61 -71.48 -3.39
N VAL A 347 10.39 -71.66 -3.89
CA VAL A 347 9.20 -71.90 -3.08
C VAL A 347 9.14 -73.34 -2.58
N GLU A 348 9.81 -74.29 -3.26
CA GLU A 348 9.81 -75.70 -2.88
C GLU A 348 10.77 -75.95 -1.70
N ASN A 349 11.92 -75.29 -1.70
CA ASN A 349 12.95 -75.45 -0.66
C ASN A 349 12.96 -74.32 0.38
N ASP A 350 12.14 -73.30 0.19
CA ASP A 350 12.09 -72.06 0.98
C ASP A 350 13.45 -71.35 1.12
N ILE A 351 14.16 -71.25 -0.01
CA ILE A 351 15.47 -70.60 -0.11
C ILE A 351 15.33 -69.32 -0.93
N GLY A 352 15.78 -68.21 -0.38
CA GLY A 352 15.74 -66.91 -1.03
C GLY A 352 17.12 -66.39 -1.42
N TYR A 353 17.17 -65.62 -2.48
CA TYR A 353 18.32 -64.88 -2.94
C TYR A 353 17.97 -63.39 -3.02
N LEU A 354 18.91 -62.55 -2.58
CA LEU A 354 18.84 -61.11 -2.71
C LEU A 354 20.12 -60.58 -3.36
N SER A 355 19.95 -59.63 -4.29
CA SER A 355 21.07 -58.93 -4.91
C SER A 355 21.97 -58.26 -3.87
N LYS A 356 23.29 -58.21 -4.15
CA LYS A 356 24.32 -57.75 -3.19
C LYS A 356 24.02 -56.37 -2.56
N PRO A 357 23.62 -55.32 -3.29
CA PRO A 357 23.32 -54.02 -2.68
C PRO A 357 22.20 -54.07 -1.65
N TRP A 358 21.20 -54.94 -1.86
CA TRP A 358 20.08 -55.12 -0.95
C TRP A 358 20.41 -56.02 0.23
N ARG A 359 21.29 -57.00 0.06
CA ARG A 359 21.85 -57.76 1.20
C ARG A 359 22.64 -56.85 2.14
N GLU A 360 23.49 -55.98 1.58
CA GLU A 360 24.25 -54.99 2.36
C GLU A 360 23.32 -54.01 3.08
N LEU A 361 22.27 -53.51 2.41
CA LEU A 361 21.29 -52.59 2.99
C LEU A 361 20.48 -53.22 4.14
N LEU A 362 20.10 -54.49 4.00
CA LEU A 362 19.32 -55.23 5.00
C LEU A 362 20.20 -55.92 6.06
N GLY A 363 21.53 -55.83 5.94
CA GLY A 363 22.49 -56.43 6.87
C GLY A 363 22.62 -57.95 6.77
N VAL A 364 22.20 -58.54 5.65
CA VAL A 364 22.26 -59.98 5.39
C VAL A 364 23.64 -60.35 4.82
N GLN A 365 24.36 -61.26 5.48
CA GLN A 365 25.68 -61.71 5.04
C GLN A 365 25.61 -62.88 4.05
N GLU A 366 24.63 -63.75 4.24
CA GLU A 366 24.44 -64.96 3.45
C GLU A 366 23.86 -64.61 2.07
N GLU A 367 24.29 -65.35 1.05
CA GLU A 367 23.81 -65.15 -0.33
C GLU A 367 22.50 -65.89 -0.60
N GLU A 368 22.33 -67.02 0.07
CA GLU A 368 21.10 -67.81 0.12
C GLU A 368 20.55 -67.75 1.54
N ILE A 369 19.27 -67.43 1.67
CA ILE A 369 18.57 -67.24 2.94
C ILE A 369 17.59 -68.40 3.10
N GLU A 370 17.87 -69.30 4.04
CA GLU A 370 16.95 -70.38 4.41
C GLU A 370 15.75 -69.82 5.20
N ASN A 371 14.59 -70.47 5.08
CA ASN A 371 13.32 -70.00 5.66
C ASN A 371 12.94 -68.58 5.18
N TYR A 372 13.12 -68.34 3.87
CA TYR A 372 13.01 -67.00 3.29
C TYR A 372 11.65 -66.33 3.53
N PHE A 373 10.58 -67.11 3.59
CA PHE A 373 9.25 -66.59 3.89
C PHE A 373 9.16 -65.94 5.28
N ASP A 374 9.73 -66.57 6.30
CA ASP A 374 9.74 -66.02 7.67
C ASP A 374 10.71 -64.83 7.77
N PHE A 375 11.88 -64.91 7.11
CA PHE A 375 12.79 -63.77 6.98
C PHE A 375 12.09 -62.53 6.40
N LEU A 376 11.40 -62.67 5.26
CA LEU A 376 10.64 -61.56 4.66
C LEU A 376 9.56 -61.03 5.59
N ARG A 377 8.82 -61.90 6.27
CA ARG A 377 7.76 -61.52 7.22
C ARG A 377 8.32 -60.68 8.38
N GLU A 378 9.49 -61.02 8.89
CA GLU A 378 10.13 -60.28 9.99
C GLU A 378 10.60 -58.89 9.54
N MET A 379 11.19 -58.81 8.35
CA MET A 379 11.71 -57.57 7.77
C MET A 379 10.60 -56.57 7.39
N VAL A 380 9.40 -57.05 7.05
CA VAL A 380 8.23 -56.19 6.80
C VAL A 380 7.75 -55.54 8.09
N TYR A 381 7.50 -54.24 8.04
CA TYR A 381 6.95 -53.45 9.14
C TYR A 381 5.64 -54.05 9.65
N SER A 382 5.46 -54.12 10.97
CA SER A 382 4.42 -54.94 11.61
C SER A 382 3.00 -54.68 11.11
N GLU A 383 2.67 -53.43 10.80
CA GLU A 383 1.36 -53.00 10.28
C GLU A 383 1.11 -53.44 8.82
N ASP A 384 2.17 -53.60 8.03
CA ASP A 384 2.07 -53.89 6.60
C ASP A 384 2.03 -55.40 6.32
N ARG A 385 2.48 -56.24 7.28
CA ARG A 385 2.58 -57.71 7.16
C ARG A 385 1.31 -58.36 6.65
N LYS A 386 0.16 -57.98 7.22
CA LYS A 386 -1.13 -58.58 6.84
C LYS A 386 -1.47 -58.30 5.37
N SER A 387 -1.25 -57.07 4.91
CA SER A 387 -1.51 -56.67 3.52
C SER A 387 -0.59 -57.41 2.56
N VAL A 388 0.70 -57.49 2.87
CA VAL A 388 1.70 -58.16 2.02
C VAL A 388 1.40 -59.65 1.86
N LEU A 389 1.05 -60.32 2.96
CA LEU A 389 0.69 -61.75 2.96
C LEU A 389 -0.60 -62.00 2.17
N SER A 390 -1.64 -61.19 2.37
CA SER A 390 -2.89 -61.34 1.62
C SER A 390 -2.69 -61.14 0.11
N SER A 391 -1.91 -60.14 -0.30
CA SER A 391 -1.60 -59.94 -1.73
C SER A 391 -0.79 -61.09 -2.33
N LEU A 392 0.09 -61.74 -1.55
CA LEU A 392 0.86 -62.91 -1.99
C LEU A 392 -0.05 -64.13 -2.17
N GLU A 393 -0.95 -64.39 -1.22
CA GLU A 393 -1.94 -65.46 -1.30
C GLU A 393 -2.89 -65.28 -2.49
N GLU A 394 -3.40 -64.07 -2.71
CA GLU A 394 -4.25 -63.76 -3.86
C GLU A 394 -3.54 -64.02 -5.19
N TYR A 395 -2.26 -63.67 -5.29
CA TYR A 395 -1.45 -63.94 -6.47
C TYR A 395 -1.21 -65.44 -6.68
N PHE A 396 -0.91 -66.19 -5.62
CA PHE A 396 -0.67 -67.64 -5.71
C PHE A 396 -1.94 -68.40 -6.11
N MET A 397 -3.11 -67.92 -5.66
CA MET A 397 -4.43 -68.42 -6.07
C MET A 397 -4.84 -67.99 -7.50
N GLY A 398 -4.03 -67.18 -8.18
CA GLY A 398 -4.31 -66.71 -9.54
C GLY A 398 -5.42 -65.67 -9.63
N LYS A 399 -5.76 -65.00 -8.53
CA LYS A 399 -6.78 -63.92 -8.51
C LYS A 399 -6.25 -62.62 -9.10
N THR A 400 -4.94 -62.47 -9.21
CA THR A 400 -4.25 -61.31 -9.80
C THR A 400 -3.24 -61.77 -10.85
N ASN A 401 -3.00 -60.95 -11.88
CA ASN A 401 -2.10 -61.30 -13.00
C ASN A 401 -0.62 -61.01 -12.72
N ALA A 402 -0.32 -60.26 -11.66
CA ALA A 402 1.00 -59.80 -11.30
C ALA A 402 1.08 -59.61 -9.78
N TYR A 403 2.21 -59.98 -9.17
CA TYR A 403 2.51 -59.53 -7.82
C TYR A 403 3.13 -58.14 -7.88
N GLU A 404 2.44 -57.18 -7.29
CA GLU A 404 2.95 -55.83 -7.05
C GLU A 404 2.39 -55.33 -5.73
N VAL A 405 3.28 -54.97 -4.80
CA VAL A 405 2.90 -54.51 -3.47
C VAL A 405 3.82 -53.39 -3.00
N PHE A 406 3.28 -52.51 -2.17
CA PHE A 406 4.01 -51.41 -1.55
C PHE A 406 3.97 -51.55 -0.04
N PHE A 407 5.12 -51.58 0.61
CA PHE A 407 5.21 -51.78 2.06
C PHE A 407 6.49 -51.17 2.64
N ARG A 408 6.55 -51.08 3.96
CA ARG A 408 7.74 -50.62 4.69
C ARG A 408 8.62 -51.80 5.09
N LEU A 409 9.92 -51.67 4.87
CA LEU A 409 10.94 -52.56 5.43
C LEU A 409 11.61 -51.90 6.63
N ASN A 410 11.79 -52.66 7.70
CA ASN A 410 12.56 -52.26 8.87
C ASN A 410 14.05 -52.22 8.55
N LEU A 411 14.71 -51.13 8.92
CA LEU A 411 16.16 -51.02 9.01
C LEU A 411 16.60 -51.16 10.47
N GLN A 412 17.91 -51.24 10.70
CA GLN A 412 18.47 -51.24 12.06
C GLN A 412 18.17 -49.88 12.75
N ARG A 413 17.63 -49.91 13.99
CA ARG A 413 17.33 -48.75 14.88
C ARG A 413 16.01 -47.97 14.64
N ASP A 414 14.88 -48.67 14.52
CA ASP A 414 13.53 -48.07 14.39
C ASP A 414 13.31 -47.16 13.16
N GLU A 415 14.20 -47.23 12.17
CA GLU A 415 14.05 -46.57 10.87
C GLU A 415 13.42 -47.54 9.85
N PHE A 416 12.71 -47.02 8.85
CA PHE A 416 12.12 -47.81 7.79
C PHE A 416 12.30 -47.15 6.42
N ILE A 417 12.27 -47.97 5.36
CA ILE A 417 12.24 -47.51 3.96
C ILE A 417 10.97 -48.00 3.27
N TRP A 418 10.49 -47.21 2.32
CA TRP A 418 9.34 -47.59 1.50
C TRP A 418 9.79 -48.38 0.29
N ILE A 419 9.17 -49.53 0.09
CA ILE A 419 9.50 -50.49 -0.94
C ILE A 419 8.36 -50.64 -1.93
N GLN A 420 8.71 -50.71 -3.21
CA GLN A 420 7.88 -51.33 -4.24
C GLN A 420 8.46 -52.69 -4.58
N CYS A 421 7.69 -53.76 -4.36
CA CYS A 421 8.10 -55.12 -4.69
C CYS A 421 7.23 -55.64 -5.84
N LYS A 422 7.87 -56.17 -6.88
CA LYS A 422 7.22 -56.81 -8.02
C LYS A 422 7.73 -58.22 -8.17
N GLY A 423 6.85 -59.16 -8.50
CA GLY A 423 7.20 -60.56 -8.65
C GLY A 423 6.46 -61.28 -9.78
N ARG A 424 7.08 -62.36 -10.25
CA ARG A 424 6.51 -63.33 -11.19
C ARG A 424 6.79 -64.73 -10.68
N ILE A 425 5.76 -65.58 -10.72
CA ILE A 425 5.89 -66.99 -10.38
C ILE A 425 6.28 -67.82 -11.61
N PHE A 426 7.07 -68.86 -11.36
CA PHE A 426 7.34 -69.94 -12.30
C PHE A 426 6.69 -71.21 -11.76
N ARG A 427 5.98 -71.93 -12.64
CA ARG A 427 5.29 -73.18 -12.32
C ARG A 427 5.98 -74.34 -13.01
N ASN A 428 6.08 -75.48 -12.33
CA ASN A 428 6.57 -76.71 -12.95
C ASN A 428 5.50 -77.34 -13.87
N GLU A 429 5.85 -78.42 -14.55
CA GLU A 429 4.95 -79.13 -15.48
C GLU A 429 3.69 -79.70 -14.80
N ALA A 430 3.73 -79.91 -13.48
CA ALA A 430 2.58 -80.33 -12.67
C ALA A 430 1.66 -79.18 -12.24
N GLY A 431 2.00 -77.93 -12.61
CA GLY A 431 1.23 -76.72 -12.28
C GLY A 431 1.52 -76.12 -10.89
N SER A 432 2.38 -76.75 -10.09
CA SER A 432 2.80 -76.24 -8.78
C SER A 432 3.74 -75.04 -8.95
N ILE A 433 3.63 -74.05 -8.06
CA ILE A 433 4.54 -72.90 -8.01
C ILE A 433 5.86 -73.39 -7.42
N VAL A 434 6.94 -73.25 -8.17
CA VAL A 434 8.28 -73.72 -7.73
C VAL A 434 9.25 -72.60 -7.48
N ARG A 435 9.02 -71.44 -8.08
CA ARG A 435 9.91 -70.28 -7.93
C ARG A 435 9.14 -68.98 -8.07
N MET A 436 9.60 -67.93 -7.40
CA MET A 436 9.11 -66.57 -7.59
C MET A 436 10.29 -65.61 -7.64
N ALA A 437 10.39 -64.82 -8.69
CA ALA A 437 11.49 -63.87 -8.84
C ALA A 437 10.97 -62.50 -9.26
N GLY A 438 11.72 -61.45 -8.95
CA GLY A 438 11.34 -60.11 -9.36
C GLY A 438 12.26 -59.02 -8.86
N SER A 439 11.72 -57.82 -8.80
CA SER A 439 12.47 -56.62 -8.45
C SER A 439 11.95 -55.95 -7.18
N ILE A 440 12.85 -55.27 -6.48
CA ILE A 440 12.59 -54.48 -5.29
C ILE A 440 13.20 -53.09 -5.46
N SER A 441 12.40 -52.04 -5.30
CA SER A 441 12.83 -50.65 -5.48
C SER A 441 12.63 -49.85 -4.20
N ASP A 442 13.63 -49.08 -3.79
CA ASP A 442 13.46 -48.05 -2.76
C ASP A 442 12.73 -46.85 -3.38
N ILE A 443 11.52 -46.58 -2.91
CA ILE A 443 10.68 -45.46 -3.37
C ILE A 443 10.60 -44.34 -2.34
N THR A 444 11.47 -44.34 -1.32
CA THR A 444 11.47 -43.37 -0.22
C THR A 444 11.69 -41.94 -0.73
N GLU A 445 12.73 -41.70 -1.52
CA GLU A 445 12.97 -40.37 -2.11
C GLU A 445 11.83 -39.93 -3.03
N LYS A 446 11.33 -40.83 -3.88
CA LYS A 446 10.21 -40.55 -4.80
C LYS A 446 8.96 -40.13 -4.03
N ARG A 447 8.63 -40.83 -2.94
CA ARG A 447 7.50 -40.47 -2.06
C ARG A 447 7.76 -39.16 -1.31
N ASN A 448 8.99 -38.89 -0.87
CA ASN A 448 9.36 -37.63 -0.24
C ASN A 448 9.24 -36.44 -1.21
N TYR A 449 9.65 -36.59 -2.46
CA TYR A 449 9.48 -35.57 -3.50
C TYR A 449 8.01 -35.34 -3.84
N GLN A 450 7.22 -36.40 -3.98
CA GLN A 450 5.78 -36.27 -4.19
C GLN A 450 5.09 -35.56 -3.01
N SER A 451 5.48 -35.87 -1.77
CA SER A 451 4.99 -35.17 -0.57
C SER A 451 5.40 -33.70 -0.55
N LYS A 452 6.65 -33.37 -0.94
CA LYS A 452 7.11 -31.97 -1.06
C LYS A 452 6.36 -31.20 -2.14
N ILE A 453 6.17 -31.79 -3.33
CA ILE A 453 5.40 -31.18 -4.42
C ILE A 453 3.96 -30.94 -3.97
N PHE A 454 3.34 -31.92 -3.31
CA PHE A 454 2.01 -31.78 -2.74
C PHE A 454 1.93 -30.63 -1.73
N LYS A 455 2.88 -30.56 -0.79
CA LYS A 455 2.97 -29.45 0.17
C LYS A 455 3.12 -28.09 -0.53
N MET A 456 3.99 -27.98 -1.54
CA MET A 456 4.19 -26.73 -2.29
C MET A 456 2.96 -26.30 -3.09
N ALA A 457 2.17 -27.25 -3.60
CA ALA A 457 0.98 -26.97 -4.40
C ALA A 457 -0.25 -26.62 -3.55
N TYR A 458 -0.36 -27.19 -2.35
CA TYR A 458 -1.59 -27.17 -1.55
C TYR A 458 -1.45 -26.49 -0.18
N TYR A 459 -0.26 -26.10 0.25
CA TYR A 459 -0.04 -25.43 1.55
C TYR A 459 0.70 -24.10 1.36
N ASP A 460 0.44 -23.16 2.27
CA ASP A 460 1.12 -21.87 2.36
C ASP A 460 2.50 -22.05 2.98
N ASN A 461 3.53 -21.51 2.33
CA ASN A 461 4.92 -21.69 2.76
C ASN A 461 5.26 -20.94 4.07
N LEU A 462 4.50 -19.89 4.42
CA LEU A 462 4.78 -19.10 5.62
C LEU A 462 4.16 -19.76 6.85
N THR A 463 2.90 -20.18 6.75
CA THR A 463 2.11 -20.67 7.88
C THR A 463 1.96 -22.18 7.95
N ASN A 464 2.31 -22.91 6.88
CA ASN A 464 2.03 -24.33 6.70
C ASN A 464 0.53 -24.71 6.77
N LEU A 465 -0.38 -23.74 6.66
CA LEU A 465 -1.80 -24.00 6.50
C LEU A 465 -2.12 -24.39 5.05
N PRO A 466 -3.22 -25.12 4.80
CA PRO A 466 -3.83 -25.20 3.48
C PRO A 466 -3.89 -23.83 2.78
N ASN A 467 -3.54 -23.81 1.50
CA ASN A 467 -3.64 -22.61 0.67
C ASN A 467 -5.01 -22.54 -0.01
N ARG A 468 -5.23 -21.47 -0.79
CA ARG A 468 -6.46 -21.25 -1.55
C ARG A 468 -6.87 -22.42 -2.45
N THR A 469 -5.91 -23.10 -3.08
CA THR A 469 -6.20 -24.24 -3.96
C THR A 469 -6.78 -25.41 -3.17
N TYR A 470 -6.13 -25.79 -2.07
CA TYR A 470 -6.61 -26.89 -1.21
C TYR A 470 -7.98 -26.58 -0.59
N LEU A 471 -8.15 -25.34 -0.12
CA LEU A 471 -9.41 -24.88 0.46
C LEU A 471 -10.57 -25.02 -0.53
N ASN A 472 -10.40 -24.55 -1.77
CA ASN A 472 -11.46 -24.64 -2.79
C ASN A 472 -11.82 -26.10 -3.09
N ASP A 473 -10.82 -26.97 -3.26
CA ASP A 473 -11.05 -28.41 -3.48
C ASP A 473 -11.85 -29.03 -2.33
N LYS A 474 -11.50 -28.68 -1.09
CA LYS A 474 -12.21 -29.15 0.12
C LYS A 474 -13.62 -28.59 0.25
N LEU A 475 -13.81 -27.31 -0.07
CA LEU A 475 -15.12 -26.66 -0.02
C LEU A 475 -16.06 -27.25 -1.09
N ASP A 476 -15.57 -27.49 -2.31
CA ASP A 476 -16.33 -28.14 -3.37
C ASP A 476 -16.69 -29.60 -3.00
N GLU A 477 -15.78 -30.33 -2.36
CA GLU A 477 -16.04 -31.68 -1.81
C GLU A 477 -17.13 -31.65 -0.74
N LEU A 478 -17.03 -30.70 0.21
CA LEU A 478 -17.99 -30.52 1.29
C LEU A 478 -19.38 -30.17 0.77
N ILE A 479 -19.49 -29.22 -0.16
CA ILE A 479 -20.75 -28.85 -0.81
C ILE A 479 -21.38 -30.07 -1.49
N LYS A 480 -20.61 -30.85 -2.26
CA LYS A 480 -21.10 -32.09 -2.89
C LYS A 480 -21.62 -33.09 -1.85
N ASN A 481 -20.96 -33.20 -0.70
CA ASN A 481 -21.36 -34.10 0.38
C ASN A 481 -22.67 -33.63 1.05
N VAL A 482 -22.78 -32.34 1.37
CA VAL A 482 -24.00 -31.74 1.94
C VAL A 482 -25.18 -31.89 0.97
N THR A 483 -24.98 -31.62 -0.32
CA THR A 483 -26.01 -31.79 -1.35
C THR A 483 -26.49 -33.24 -1.48
N LYS A 484 -25.59 -34.23 -1.30
CA LYS A 484 -25.95 -35.66 -1.43
C LYS A 484 -26.56 -36.26 -0.16
N LYS A 485 -26.03 -35.94 1.01
CA LYS A 485 -26.36 -36.59 2.29
C LYS A 485 -27.33 -35.77 3.15
N GLY A 486 -27.56 -34.50 2.80
CA GLY A 486 -28.18 -33.52 3.68
C GLY A 486 -27.23 -33.07 4.80
N GLY A 487 -27.66 -32.08 5.58
CA GLY A 487 -26.88 -31.47 6.66
C GLY A 487 -26.58 -30.00 6.42
N LYS A 488 -25.88 -29.37 7.36
CA LYS A 488 -25.36 -28.00 7.23
C LYS A 488 -23.86 -27.96 7.50
N ALA A 489 -23.21 -26.95 6.95
CA ALA A 489 -21.81 -26.62 7.21
C ALA A 489 -21.67 -25.09 7.27
N ALA A 490 -20.56 -24.60 7.83
CA ALA A 490 -20.29 -23.17 7.92
C ALA A 490 -18.89 -22.82 7.40
N VAL A 491 -18.79 -21.63 6.80
CA VAL A 491 -17.54 -21.03 6.35
C VAL A 491 -17.35 -19.71 7.08
N TYR A 492 -16.23 -19.56 7.77
CA TYR A 492 -15.83 -18.34 8.47
C TYR A 492 -14.70 -17.69 7.67
N PHE A 493 -14.93 -16.47 7.21
CA PHE A 493 -13.94 -15.62 6.55
C PHE A 493 -13.40 -14.64 7.59
N LEU A 494 -12.12 -14.76 7.91
CA LEU A 494 -11.44 -14.00 8.95
C LEU A 494 -10.38 -13.09 8.35
N ASP A 495 -10.34 -11.84 8.81
CA ASP A 495 -9.30 -10.88 8.46
C ASP A 495 -8.73 -10.23 9.73
N LEU A 496 -7.41 -10.06 9.75
CA LEU A 496 -6.71 -9.41 10.86
C LEU A 496 -6.81 -7.88 10.77
N ASP A 497 -7.51 -7.28 11.72
CA ASP A 497 -7.78 -5.85 11.73
C ASP A 497 -6.49 -5.03 11.82
N ASN A 498 -6.37 -4.03 10.93
CA ASN A 498 -5.23 -3.11 10.85
C ASN A 498 -3.87 -3.79 10.60
N PHE A 499 -3.82 -5.02 10.06
CA PHE A 499 -2.57 -5.70 9.75
C PHE A 499 -1.65 -4.90 8.83
N LYS A 500 -2.22 -4.15 7.88
CA LYS A 500 -1.46 -3.21 7.03
C LYS A 500 -0.67 -2.19 7.86
N ASN A 501 -1.24 -1.63 8.93
CA ASN A 501 -0.53 -0.67 9.79
C ASN A 501 0.66 -1.33 10.50
N ILE A 502 0.56 -2.62 10.84
CA ILE A 502 1.67 -3.38 11.43
C ILE A 502 2.81 -3.46 10.41
N ASN A 503 2.51 -3.82 9.16
CA ASN A 503 3.52 -3.87 8.10
C ASN A 503 4.13 -2.48 7.80
N ASP A 504 3.30 -1.45 7.70
CA ASP A 504 3.75 -0.09 7.37
C ASP A 504 4.59 0.54 8.51
N THR A 505 4.32 0.18 9.77
CA THR A 505 5.01 0.73 10.94
C THR A 505 6.25 -0.08 11.34
N LEU A 506 6.18 -1.42 11.26
CA LEU A 506 7.18 -2.33 11.83
C LEU A 506 7.92 -3.16 10.78
N GLY A 507 7.42 -3.18 9.53
CA GLY A 507 7.97 -3.95 8.44
C GLY A 507 7.37 -5.35 8.29
N HIS A 508 7.56 -5.94 7.11
CA HIS A 508 6.96 -7.23 6.73
C HIS A 508 7.40 -8.42 7.60
N ASP A 509 8.62 -8.41 8.14
CA ASP A 509 9.11 -9.49 9.01
C ASP A 509 8.26 -9.64 10.29
N TYR A 510 7.72 -8.53 10.81
CA TYR A 510 6.82 -8.55 11.96
C TYR A 510 5.42 -9.04 11.58
N GLY A 511 4.94 -8.64 10.40
CA GLY A 511 3.70 -9.19 9.84
C GLY A 511 3.76 -10.71 9.69
N ASP A 512 4.90 -11.23 9.22
CA ASP A 512 5.12 -12.67 9.07
C ASP A 512 5.06 -13.43 10.40
N ILE A 513 5.58 -12.83 11.49
CA ILE A 513 5.49 -13.39 12.84
C ILE A 513 4.03 -13.41 13.30
N VAL A 514 3.30 -12.30 13.12
CA VAL A 514 1.88 -12.21 13.47
C VAL A 514 1.06 -13.29 12.76
N LEU A 515 1.29 -13.48 11.46
CA LEU A 515 0.59 -14.50 10.67
C LEU A 515 0.89 -15.93 11.15
N LYS A 516 2.15 -16.23 11.49
CA LYS A 516 2.54 -17.52 12.07
C LYS A 516 1.89 -17.76 13.43
N CYS A 517 1.89 -16.75 14.30
CA CYS A 517 1.24 -16.83 15.60
C CYS A 517 -0.26 -17.05 15.46
N ALA A 518 -0.95 -16.25 14.64
CA ALA A 518 -2.38 -16.41 14.38
C ALA A 518 -2.71 -17.81 13.86
N SER A 519 -1.91 -18.33 12.92
CA SER A 519 -2.09 -19.68 12.36
C SER A 519 -1.99 -20.78 13.41
N ASN A 520 -0.98 -20.70 14.28
CA ASN A 520 -0.77 -21.68 15.34
C ASN A 520 -1.89 -21.63 16.39
N GLU A 521 -2.33 -20.44 16.79
CA GLU A 521 -3.41 -20.28 17.76
C GLU A 521 -4.74 -20.79 17.19
N LEU A 522 -5.05 -20.50 15.91
CA LEU A 522 -6.23 -21.03 15.23
C LEU A 522 -6.24 -22.56 15.23
N LEU A 523 -5.12 -23.20 14.88
CA LEU A 523 -4.99 -24.67 14.92
C LEU A 523 -5.08 -25.25 16.35
N SER A 524 -4.66 -24.50 17.36
CA SER A 524 -4.70 -24.96 18.75
C SER A 524 -6.12 -24.98 19.33
N VAL A 525 -6.98 -24.09 18.86
CA VAL A 525 -8.37 -23.95 19.33
C VAL A 525 -9.33 -24.80 18.50
N LEU A 526 -9.05 -24.97 17.21
CA LEU A 526 -9.92 -25.67 16.27
C LEU A 526 -9.47 -27.13 16.10
N GLY A 527 -10.37 -28.07 16.38
CA GLY A 527 -10.11 -29.51 16.26
C GLY A 527 -10.26 -30.06 14.84
N GLU A 528 -10.28 -31.39 14.70
CA GLU A 528 -10.35 -32.10 13.41
C GLU A 528 -11.64 -31.85 12.62
N ASP A 529 -12.71 -31.37 13.28
CA ASP A 529 -13.97 -30.99 12.64
C ASP A 529 -13.87 -29.71 11.79
N TYR A 530 -12.71 -29.03 11.83
CA TYR A 530 -12.45 -27.79 11.14
C TYR A 530 -11.28 -27.91 10.15
N THR A 531 -11.37 -27.18 9.04
CA THR A 531 -10.22 -26.91 8.16
C THR A 531 -9.87 -25.45 8.21
N VAL A 532 -8.66 -25.12 8.67
CA VAL A 532 -8.13 -23.75 8.66
C VAL A 532 -7.24 -23.59 7.44
N ALA A 533 -7.45 -22.56 6.64
CA ALA A 533 -6.64 -22.23 5.47
C ALA A 533 -6.23 -20.76 5.50
N ARG A 534 -5.08 -20.45 4.91
CA ARG A 534 -4.71 -19.06 4.60
C ARG A 534 -5.11 -18.76 3.16
N PHE A 535 -6.01 -17.80 2.97
CA PHE A 535 -6.54 -17.46 1.66
C PHE A 535 -5.59 -16.54 0.88
N GLY A 536 -4.96 -15.61 1.59
CA GLY A 536 -3.96 -14.68 1.06
C GLY A 536 -3.76 -13.50 2.01
N GLY A 537 -2.58 -12.85 2.00
CA GLY A 537 -2.34 -11.70 2.89
C GLY A 537 -2.57 -12.03 4.37
N ASP A 538 -3.48 -11.29 4.99
CA ASP A 538 -4.01 -11.37 6.35
C ASP A 538 -5.36 -12.13 6.47
N GLU A 539 -5.80 -12.77 5.40
CA GLU A 539 -7.09 -13.46 5.33
C GLU A 539 -6.95 -14.96 5.61
N PHE A 540 -7.80 -15.46 6.51
CA PHE A 540 -7.92 -16.86 6.86
C PHE A 540 -9.35 -17.33 6.59
N ILE A 541 -9.50 -18.58 6.13
CA ILE A 541 -10.81 -19.20 5.96
C ILE A 541 -10.86 -20.47 6.78
N ILE A 542 -11.93 -20.60 7.54
CA ILE A 542 -12.19 -21.77 8.39
C ILE A 542 -13.45 -22.44 7.87
N ILE A 543 -13.36 -23.73 7.57
CA ILE A 543 -14.49 -24.56 7.19
C ILE A 543 -14.86 -25.43 8.39
N GLN A 544 -16.12 -25.38 8.81
CA GLN A 544 -16.71 -26.32 9.74
C GLN A 544 -17.46 -27.40 8.96
N HIS A 545 -16.98 -28.64 9.02
CA HIS A 545 -17.47 -29.74 8.16
C HIS A 545 -18.90 -30.18 8.48
N LYS A 546 -19.36 -29.93 9.71
CA LYS A 546 -20.71 -30.28 10.17
C LYS A 546 -21.22 -29.23 11.15
N LEU A 547 -22.43 -28.75 10.90
CA LEU A 547 -23.15 -27.82 11.76
C LEU A 547 -24.49 -28.47 12.16
N ASP A 548 -24.65 -28.78 13.44
CA ASP A 548 -25.88 -29.38 13.96
C ASP A 548 -26.85 -28.30 14.48
N GLU A 549 -26.36 -27.28 15.20
CA GLU A 549 -27.16 -26.16 15.73
C GLU A 549 -26.50 -24.79 15.51
N GLU A 550 -27.29 -23.72 15.33
CA GLU A 550 -26.77 -22.34 15.18
C GLU A 550 -26.01 -21.84 16.41
N ILE A 551 -26.30 -22.38 17.60
CA ILE A 551 -25.57 -22.05 18.84
C ILE A 551 -24.09 -22.44 18.70
N GLU A 552 -23.79 -23.58 18.07
CA GLU A 552 -22.42 -24.04 17.84
C GLU A 552 -21.63 -23.10 16.94
N LEU A 553 -22.32 -22.43 16.00
CA LEU A 553 -21.70 -21.46 15.09
C LEU A 553 -21.27 -20.19 15.83
N ASN A 554 -22.16 -19.63 16.65
CA ASN A 554 -21.85 -18.44 17.45
C ASN A 554 -20.73 -18.72 18.45
N ASP A 555 -20.80 -19.85 19.16
CA ASP A 555 -19.76 -20.26 20.11
C ASP A 555 -18.40 -20.41 19.43
N THR A 556 -18.37 -20.94 18.20
CA THR A 556 -17.13 -21.10 17.44
C THR A 556 -16.57 -19.76 16.98
N ALA A 557 -17.41 -18.87 16.45
CA ALA A 557 -16.98 -17.53 16.04
C ALA A 557 -16.42 -16.73 17.24
N GLU A 558 -17.09 -16.79 18.39
CA GLU A 558 -16.60 -16.17 19.63
C GLU A 558 -15.27 -16.77 20.11
N LYS A 559 -15.14 -18.11 20.06
CA LYS A 559 -13.88 -18.78 20.42
C LYS A 559 -12.73 -18.29 19.54
N ILE A 560 -12.98 -18.13 18.23
CA ILE A 560 -11.97 -17.64 17.29
C ILE A 560 -11.60 -16.18 17.60
N ILE A 561 -12.57 -15.32 17.88
CA ILE A 561 -12.27 -13.91 18.23
C ILE A 561 -11.45 -13.82 19.53
N LYS A 562 -11.80 -14.61 20.55
CA LYS A 562 -11.12 -14.62 21.85
C LYS A 562 -9.64 -15.02 21.78
N ILE A 563 -9.20 -15.65 20.68
CA ILE A 563 -7.77 -15.89 20.41
C ILE A 563 -7.00 -14.57 20.36
N PHE A 564 -7.60 -13.56 19.75
CA PHE A 564 -7.01 -12.27 19.44
C PHE A 564 -7.10 -11.26 20.61
N ASP A 565 -7.81 -11.60 21.69
CA ASP A 565 -7.83 -10.81 22.93
C ASP A 565 -6.47 -10.86 23.66
N LYS A 566 -5.67 -11.90 23.42
CA LYS A 566 -4.33 -12.05 24.01
C LYS A 566 -3.30 -11.34 23.14
N PRO A 567 -2.38 -10.56 23.73
CA PRO A 567 -1.32 -9.92 22.95
C PRO A 567 -0.35 -10.94 22.38
N ILE A 568 0.01 -10.78 21.11
CA ILE A 568 1.08 -11.52 20.45
C ILE A 568 2.41 -10.96 20.93
N LEU A 569 3.25 -11.79 21.55
CA LEU A 569 4.56 -11.38 22.03
C LEU A 569 5.61 -11.44 20.90
N ILE A 570 6.14 -10.28 20.51
CA ILE A 570 7.26 -10.18 19.56
C ILE A 570 8.42 -9.50 20.27
N ASN A 571 9.58 -10.17 20.39
CA ASN A 571 10.74 -9.65 21.14
C ASN A 571 10.41 -9.18 22.58
N ASN A 572 9.56 -9.92 23.30
CA ASN A 572 9.05 -9.55 24.64
C ASN A 572 8.19 -8.27 24.70
N GLN A 573 7.72 -7.75 23.56
CA GLN A 573 6.76 -6.64 23.51
C GLN A 573 5.36 -7.18 23.15
N PRO A 574 4.30 -6.77 23.87
CA PRO A 574 2.93 -7.19 23.56
C PRO A 574 2.34 -6.40 22.38
N PHE A 575 1.85 -7.11 21.37
CA PHE A 575 1.12 -6.55 20.23
C PHE A 575 -0.32 -7.02 20.23
N TYR A 576 -1.25 -6.08 20.23
CA TYR A 576 -2.68 -6.38 20.16
C TYR A 576 -3.13 -6.35 18.71
N VAL A 577 -3.65 -7.48 18.24
CA VAL A 577 -4.24 -7.63 16.92
C VAL A 577 -5.67 -8.07 17.14
N ALA A 578 -6.64 -7.44 16.49
CA ALA A 578 -8.02 -7.89 16.50
C ALA A 578 -8.34 -8.64 15.21
N ALA A 579 -9.44 -9.39 15.18
CA ALA A 579 -9.91 -10.05 13.97
C ALA A 579 -11.39 -9.81 13.75
N SER A 580 -11.76 -9.57 12.50
CA SER A 580 -13.16 -9.46 12.06
C SER A 580 -13.53 -10.71 11.26
N ILE A 581 -14.71 -11.28 11.55
CA ILE A 581 -15.14 -12.56 10.96
C ILE A 581 -16.50 -12.41 10.28
N GLY A 582 -16.63 -12.97 9.08
CA GLY A 582 -17.89 -13.13 8.37
C GLY A 582 -18.24 -14.60 8.21
N VAL A 583 -19.49 -14.97 8.44
CA VAL A 583 -19.92 -16.38 8.44
C VAL A 583 -20.99 -16.62 7.39
N ALA A 584 -20.81 -17.65 6.55
CA ALA A 584 -21.81 -18.13 5.62
C ALA A 584 -22.15 -19.60 5.88
N ILE A 585 -23.43 -19.96 5.80
CA ILE A 585 -23.96 -21.29 6.10
C ILE A 585 -24.31 -21.98 4.79
N ILE A 586 -23.90 -23.23 4.62
CA ILE A 586 -24.26 -24.09 3.51
C ILE A 586 -25.37 -25.02 3.99
N PRO A 587 -26.51 -25.15 3.29
CA PRO A 587 -26.83 -24.54 1.99
C PRO A 587 -27.58 -23.19 2.04
N GLU A 588 -27.91 -22.65 3.22
CA GLU A 588 -28.78 -21.48 3.37
C GLU A 588 -28.30 -20.24 2.60
N HIS A 589 -26.99 -20.00 2.61
CA HIS A 589 -26.37 -18.87 1.96
C HIS A 589 -25.77 -19.25 0.60
N GLY A 590 -26.00 -20.44 0.06
CA GLY A 590 -25.52 -20.82 -1.27
C GLY A 590 -25.05 -22.26 -1.37
N MET A 591 -24.89 -22.71 -2.62
CA MET A 591 -24.43 -24.07 -2.94
C MET A 591 -23.25 -24.08 -3.91
N GLU A 592 -22.59 -22.93 -4.10
CA GLU A 592 -21.37 -22.80 -4.89
C GLU A 592 -20.27 -22.20 -4.02
N SER A 593 -19.04 -22.70 -4.16
CA SER A 593 -17.89 -22.25 -3.36
C SER A 593 -17.64 -20.76 -3.52
N VAL A 594 -17.67 -20.25 -4.75
CA VAL A 594 -17.50 -18.82 -5.06
C VAL A 594 -18.58 -17.96 -4.41
N GLU A 595 -19.84 -18.40 -4.44
CA GLU A 595 -20.96 -17.67 -3.85
C GLU A 595 -20.85 -17.61 -2.32
N ILE A 596 -20.55 -18.74 -1.68
CA ILE A 596 -20.40 -18.85 -0.23
C ILE A 596 -19.25 -17.99 0.27
N LEU A 597 -18.10 -18.06 -0.39
CA LEU A 597 -16.94 -17.24 -0.02
C LEU A 597 -17.25 -15.74 -0.15
N LYS A 598 -17.95 -15.33 -1.23
CA LYS A 598 -18.37 -13.94 -1.43
C LYS A 598 -19.31 -13.46 -0.33
N LYS A 599 -20.26 -14.29 0.09
CA LYS A 599 -21.21 -13.94 1.15
C LYS A 599 -20.55 -13.89 2.53
N ALA A 600 -19.61 -14.80 2.81
CA ALA A 600 -18.80 -14.73 4.02
C ALA A 600 -17.94 -13.46 4.06
N ASP A 601 -17.33 -13.08 2.94
CA ASP A 601 -16.57 -11.81 2.80
C ASP A 601 -17.46 -10.56 3.04
N ILE A 602 -18.66 -10.52 2.44
CA ILE A 602 -19.63 -9.43 2.68
C ILE A 602 -19.99 -9.31 4.17
N ALA A 603 -20.19 -10.44 4.85
CA ALA A 603 -20.48 -10.46 6.28
C ALA A 603 -19.27 -9.96 7.10
N MET A 604 -18.05 -10.35 6.72
CA MET A 604 -16.81 -9.92 7.37
C MET A 604 -16.60 -8.40 7.21
N TYR A 605 -16.86 -7.86 6.02
CA TYR A 605 -16.82 -6.42 5.77
C TYR A 605 -17.83 -5.67 6.65
N ASN A 606 -19.06 -6.19 6.80
CA ASN A 606 -20.04 -5.59 7.71
C ASN A 606 -19.62 -5.68 9.18
N ALA A 607 -18.95 -6.76 9.59
CA ALA A 607 -18.37 -6.87 10.93
C ALA A 607 -17.31 -5.79 11.20
N LYS A 608 -16.45 -5.48 10.20
CA LYS A 608 -15.46 -4.40 10.30
C LYS A 608 -16.14 -3.04 10.49
N GLU A 609 -17.18 -2.76 9.71
CA GLU A 609 -17.91 -1.49 9.74
C GLU A 609 -18.61 -1.21 11.07
N GLU A 610 -19.17 -2.23 11.71
CA GLU A 610 -19.86 -2.03 13.00
C GLU A 610 -18.91 -1.82 14.18
N GLY A 611 -17.59 -1.93 13.96
CA GLY A 611 -16.57 -1.56 14.94
C GLY A 611 -15.52 -2.63 15.22
N LYS A 612 -15.19 -3.48 14.23
CA LYS A 612 -14.08 -4.46 14.24
C LYS A 612 -14.13 -5.47 15.41
N GLY A 613 -13.21 -6.44 15.45
CA GLY A 613 -13.08 -7.38 16.57
C GLY A 613 -14.33 -8.22 16.87
N ARG A 614 -15.16 -8.49 15.85
CA ARG A 614 -16.47 -9.14 16.00
C ARG A 614 -16.76 -10.06 14.82
N PHE A 615 -17.82 -10.84 14.92
CA PHE A 615 -18.31 -11.64 13.82
C PHE A 615 -19.72 -11.23 13.38
N LYS A 616 -20.04 -11.52 12.12
CA LYS A 616 -21.38 -11.39 11.55
C LYS A 616 -21.72 -12.63 10.73
N ILE A 617 -22.94 -13.10 10.87
CA ILE A 617 -23.52 -14.11 9.99
C ILE A 617 -24.12 -13.36 8.80
N TYR A 618 -23.88 -13.86 7.59
CA TYR A 618 -24.44 -13.27 6.38
C TYR A 618 -25.96 -13.22 6.42
N ASP A 619 -26.51 -12.07 6.01
CA ASP A 619 -27.92 -11.91 5.66
C ASP A 619 -28.05 -11.13 4.33
N GLU A 620 -29.25 -11.14 3.73
CA GLU A 620 -29.47 -10.45 2.45
C GLU A 620 -29.38 -8.91 2.54
N GLU A 621 -29.68 -8.32 3.70
CA GLU A 621 -29.60 -6.86 3.90
C GLU A 621 -28.16 -6.37 3.81
N MET A 622 -27.19 -7.16 4.28
CA MET A 622 -25.76 -6.86 4.14
C MET A 622 -25.34 -6.72 2.68
N SER A 623 -25.79 -7.61 1.80
CA SER A 623 -25.54 -7.53 0.36
C SER A 623 -26.16 -6.28 -0.26
N LYS A 624 -27.41 -5.96 0.13
CA LYS A 624 -28.11 -4.76 -0.35
C LYS A 624 -27.37 -3.50 0.09
N LYS A 625 -26.88 -3.43 1.33
CA LYS A 625 -26.10 -2.32 1.85
C LYS A 625 -24.80 -2.11 1.06
N VAL A 626 -24.00 -3.16 0.86
CA VAL A 626 -22.74 -3.07 0.09
C VAL A 626 -23.01 -2.62 -1.36
N GLN A 627 -24.05 -3.17 -1.99
CA GLN A 627 -24.44 -2.76 -3.35
C GLN A 627 -24.86 -1.29 -3.40
N LEU A 628 -25.67 -0.86 -2.44
CA LEU A 628 -26.15 0.51 -2.29
C LEU A 628 -24.98 1.48 -2.06
N GLU A 629 -24.02 1.15 -1.19
CA GLU A 629 -22.80 1.93 -0.98
C GLU A 629 -22.00 2.11 -2.29
N SER A 630 -21.77 1.02 -3.03
CA SER A 630 -21.08 1.06 -4.33
C SER A 630 -21.82 1.90 -5.38
N ASP A 631 -23.15 1.77 -5.44
CA ASP A 631 -23.97 2.53 -6.39
C ASP A 631 -23.97 4.01 -6.04
N PHE A 632 -24.03 4.35 -4.76
CA PHE A 632 -23.92 5.71 -4.28
C PHE A 632 -22.55 6.33 -4.56
N GLU A 633 -21.44 5.62 -4.34
CA GLU A 633 -20.10 6.13 -4.63
C GLU A 633 -19.99 6.53 -6.12
N LYS A 634 -20.52 5.69 -7.02
CA LYS A 634 -20.57 5.98 -8.46
C LYS A 634 -21.50 7.14 -8.80
N SER A 635 -22.64 7.25 -8.11
CA SER A 635 -23.63 8.29 -8.36
C SER A 635 -23.21 9.66 -7.82
N ILE A 636 -22.57 9.75 -6.65
CA ILE A 636 -22.12 11.04 -6.06
C ILE A 636 -21.15 11.76 -7.00
N ARG A 637 -20.16 11.05 -7.57
CA ARG A 637 -19.22 11.66 -8.53
C ARG A 637 -19.93 12.21 -9.77
N LYS A 638 -20.96 11.53 -10.26
CA LYS A 638 -21.78 12.00 -11.38
C LYS A 638 -22.65 13.18 -10.98
N ALA A 639 -23.23 13.16 -9.78
CA ALA A 639 -24.13 14.17 -9.26
C ALA A 639 -23.48 15.57 -9.22
N ILE A 640 -22.20 15.65 -8.86
CA ILE A 640 -21.41 16.90 -8.87
C ILE A 640 -21.31 17.46 -10.29
N ILE A 641 -21.02 16.61 -11.29
CA ILE A 641 -20.84 17.02 -12.69
C ILE A 641 -22.18 17.36 -13.34
N GLN A 642 -23.23 16.58 -13.03
CA GLN A 642 -24.55 16.66 -13.66
C GLN A 642 -25.50 17.65 -12.97
N LYS A 643 -25.02 18.41 -11.98
CA LYS A 643 -25.81 19.39 -11.21
C LYS A 643 -27.05 18.77 -10.56
N GLU A 644 -26.91 17.57 -10.02
CA GLU A 644 -27.98 16.89 -9.28
C GLU A 644 -28.08 17.37 -7.83
N PHE A 645 -27.00 17.96 -7.30
CA PHE A 645 -27.01 18.65 -6.03
C PHE A 645 -27.59 20.06 -6.17
N TYR A 646 -28.38 20.45 -5.19
CA TYR A 646 -28.93 21.81 -5.06
C TYR A 646 -28.96 22.22 -3.59
N LEU A 647 -29.04 23.53 -3.34
CA LEU A 647 -29.08 24.08 -1.99
C LEU A 647 -30.49 24.61 -1.69
N ASN A 648 -31.03 24.17 -0.57
CA ASN A 648 -32.10 24.90 0.10
C ASN A 648 -31.48 25.74 1.23
N TYR A 649 -32.21 26.76 1.67
CA TYR A 649 -31.74 27.73 2.63
C TYR A 649 -32.77 27.83 3.75
N GLN A 650 -32.35 27.61 4.99
CA GLN A 650 -33.24 27.77 6.15
C GLN A 650 -32.95 29.11 6.83
N PRO A 651 -33.92 30.04 6.89
CA PRO A 651 -33.72 31.30 7.56
C PRO A 651 -33.71 31.13 9.08
N TYR A 652 -32.89 31.94 9.75
CA TYR A 652 -32.93 32.13 11.19
C TYR A 652 -33.20 33.60 11.52
N PHE A 653 -33.93 33.83 12.61
CA PHE A 653 -34.49 35.12 12.97
C PHE A 653 -34.00 35.58 14.33
N ASP A 654 -33.96 36.89 14.56
CA ASP A 654 -33.81 37.45 15.89
C ASP A 654 -35.02 37.07 16.75
N ALA A 655 -34.76 36.59 17.97
CA ALA A 655 -35.80 36.03 18.82
C ALA A 655 -36.78 37.09 19.34
N ILE A 656 -36.39 38.36 19.40
CA ILE A 656 -37.16 39.45 20.02
C ILE A 656 -37.95 40.23 18.98
N ASN A 657 -37.29 40.73 17.94
CA ASN A 657 -37.92 41.59 16.93
C ASN A 657 -38.43 40.81 15.71
N GLY A 658 -38.04 39.54 15.57
CA GLY A 658 -38.48 38.66 14.47
C GLY A 658 -37.87 39.01 13.11
N GLU A 659 -36.81 39.81 13.08
CA GLU A 659 -36.12 40.17 11.83
C GLU A 659 -35.25 39.01 11.32
N LEU A 660 -35.18 38.88 10.00
CA LEU A 660 -34.32 37.91 9.33
C LEU A 660 -32.83 38.30 9.51
N GLU A 661 -32.06 37.43 10.14
CA GLU A 661 -30.65 37.65 10.52
C GLU A 661 -29.66 36.84 9.66
N GLY A 662 -30.11 35.80 8.98
CA GLY A 662 -29.28 34.99 8.11
C GLY A 662 -29.97 33.73 7.62
N VAL A 663 -29.23 32.93 6.86
CA VAL A 663 -29.70 31.65 6.33
C VAL A 663 -28.63 30.57 6.48
N GLU A 664 -29.05 29.35 6.75
CA GLU A 664 -28.20 28.15 6.69
C GLU A 664 -28.37 27.46 5.34
N ALA A 665 -27.27 27.15 4.66
CA ALA A 665 -27.27 26.44 3.39
C ALA A 665 -27.29 24.92 3.61
N LEU A 666 -28.39 24.29 3.18
CA LEU A 666 -28.66 22.88 3.38
C LEU A 666 -28.68 22.15 2.04
N ILE A 667 -27.68 21.28 1.84
CA ILE A 667 -27.58 20.48 0.62
C ILE A 667 -28.75 19.52 0.46
N ARG A 668 -29.20 19.36 -0.78
CA ARG A 668 -30.21 18.39 -1.21
C ARG A 668 -29.71 17.68 -2.46
N TRP A 669 -30.09 16.43 -2.63
CA TRP A 669 -29.74 15.64 -3.80
C TRP A 669 -30.98 15.17 -4.55
N ASN A 670 -31.13 15.62 -5.79
CA ASN A 670 -32.18 15.14 -6.68
C ASN A 670 -31.64 14.04 -7.60
N HIS A 671 -31.73 12.79 -7.18
CA HIS A 671 -31.20 11.66 -7.93
C HIS A 671 -32.17 11.24 -9.07
N PRO A 672 -31.71 11.10 -10.32
CA PRO A 672 -32.58 10.87 -11.49
C PRO A 672 -33.51 9.66 -11.39
N LYS A 673 -33.10 8.61 -10.67
CA LYS A 673 -33.88 7.38 -10.50
C LYS A 673 -34.59 7.25 -9.16
N ARG A 674 -34.07 7.90 -8.11
CA ARG A 674 -34.52 7.69 -6.72
C ARG A 674 -35.29 8.89 -6.17
N GLY A 675 -35.37 9.99 -6.92
CA GLY A 675 -35.96 11.23 -6.45
C GLY A 675 -35.06 11.94 -5.44
N ILE A 676 -35.66 12.63 -4.49
CA ILE A 676 -34.93 13.41 -3.48
C ILE A 676 -34.35 12.46 -2.43
N ILE A 677 -33.02 12.43 -2.35
CA ILE A 677 -32.27 11.65 -1.35
C ILE A 677 -31.96 12.56 -0.15
N PRO A 678 -32.31 12.16 1.08
CA PRO A 678 -32.08 12.99 2.26
C PRO A 678 -30.59 13.01 2.65
N PRO A 679 -30.08 14.12 3.23
CA PRO A 679 -28.66 14.24 3.61
C PRO A 679 -28.13 13.15 4.53
N ASN A 680 -28.95 12.67 5.46
CA ASN A 680 -28.58 11.59 6.38
C ASN A 680 -28.32 10.23 5.69
N GLU A 681 -28.76 10.02 4.45
CA GLU A 681 -28.46 8.80 3.68
C GLU A 681 -27.10 8.92 2.95
N PHE A 682 -26.78 10.09 2.38
CA PHE A 682 -25.60 10.21 1.50
C PHE A 682 -24.38 10.91 2.12
N ILE A 683 -24.56 11.77 3.14
CA ILE A 683 -23.43 12.47 3.79
C ILE A 683 -22.52 11.49 4.54
N PRO A 684 -23.02 10.56 5.38
CA PRO A 684 -22.14 9.60 6.08
C PRO A 684 -21.33 8.75 5.09
N LEU A 685 -21.94 8.39 3.97
CA LEU A 685 -21.27 7.63 2.93
C LEU A 685 -20.23 8.46 2.16
N ALA A 686 -20.53 9.74 1.89
CA ALA A 686 -19.57 10.66 1.29
C ALA A 686 -18.36 10.90 2.22
N GLU A 687 -18.57 10.95 3.53
CA GLU A 687 -17.49 11.06 4.51
C GLU A 687 -16.61 9.82 4.50
N LYS A 688 -17.22 8.63 4.61
CA LYS A 688 -16.53 7.33 4.56
C LYS A 688 -15.70 7.14 3.29
N THR A 689 -16.22 7.57 2.14
CA THR A 689 -15.54 7.46 0.84
C THR A 689 -14.59 8.63 0.54
N GLY A 690 -14.55 9.65 1.40
CA GLY A 690 -13.76 10.86 1.20
C GLY A 690 -14.32 11.85 0.16
N LEU A 691 -15.44 11.50 -0.51
CA LEU A 691 -16.13 12.35 -1.48
C LEU A 691 -16.76 13.60 -0.86
N ILE A 692 -16.94 13.62 0.46
CA ILE A 692 -17.47 14.79 1.20
C ILE A 692 -16.65 16.06 0.95
N LYS A 693 -15.36 15.94 0.64
CA LYS A 693 -14.50 17.09 0.33
C LYS A 693 -14.94 17.78 -0.96
N GLU A 694 -15.24 17.01 -2.00
CA GLU A 694 -15.71 17.53 -3.29
C GLU A 694 -17.11 18.15 -3.15
N ILE A 695 -17.99 17.48 -2.39
CA ILE A 695 -19.32 18.01 -2.07
C ILE A 695 -19.22 19.31 -1.29
N GLY A 696 -18.44 19.34 -0.21
CA GLY A 696 -18.27 20.52 0.65
C GLY A 696 -17.66 21.70 -0.10
N ASP A 697 -16.73 21.46 -1.01
CA ASP A 697 -16.15 22.50 -1.86
C ASP A 697 -17.17 23.09 -2.86
N TRP A 698 -18.10 22.26 -3.36
CA TRP A 698 -19.20 22.71 -4.19
C TRP A 698 -20.24 23.49 -3.38
N VAL A 699 -20.64 22.99 -2.19
CA VAL A 699 -21.58 23.67 -1.29
C VAL A 699 -21.06 25.05 -0.90
N LEU A 700 -19.78 25.15 -0.50
CA LEU A 700 -19.16 26.42 -0.12
C LEU A 700 -19.18 27.43 -1.27
N MET A 701 -18.82 26.98 -2.48
CA MET A 701 -18.83 27.81 -3.68
C MET A 701 -20.25 28.29 -4.03
N GLU A 702 -21.22 27.38 -4.12
CA GLU A 702 -22.57 27.70 -4.55
C GLU A 702 -23.30 28.57 -3.51
N SER A 703 -23.05 28.35 -2.21
CA SER A 703 -23.59 29.19 -1.14
C SER A 703 -23.08 30.63 -1.21
N CYS A 704 -21.77 30.81 -1.40
CA CYS A 704 -21.17 32.15 -1.51
C CYS A 704 -21.65 32.88 -2.77
N LYS A 705 -21.73 32.14 -3.89
CA LYS A 705 -22.21 32.66 -5.18
C LYS A 705 -23.67 33.07 -5.11
N GLN A 706 -24.53 32.25 -4.50
CA GLN A 706 -25.95 32.57 -4.34
C GLN A 706 -26.15 33.78 -3.42
N ASN A 707 -25.39 33.88 -2.32
CA ASN A 707 -25.46 35.05 -1.44
C ASN A 707 -25.06 36.33 -2.18
N LYS A 708 -23.94 36.31 -2.92
CA LYS A 708 -23.52 37.44 -3.75
C LYS A 708 -24.60 37.84 -4.76
N ALA A 709 -25.23 36.86 -5.42
CA ALA A 709 -26.31 37.12 -6.36
C ALA A 709 -27.51 37.83 -5.72
N TRP A 710 -27.85 37.53 -4.46
CA TRP A 710 -28.87 38.29 -3.72
C TRP A 710 -28.42 39.74 -3.45
N GLN A 711 -27.17 39.95 -3.08
CA GLN A 711 -26.64 41.30 -2.84
C GLN A 711 -26.60 42.14 -4.13
N ASP A 712 -26.23 41.54 -5.26
CA ASP A 712 -26.16 42.20 -6.56
C ASP A 712 -27.55 42.58 -7.10
N LYS A 713 -28.60 41.86 -6.67
CA LYS A 713 -30.01 42.23 -6.90
C LYS A 713 -30.50 43.38 -6.02
N GLY A 714 -29.69 43.86 -5.07
CA GLY A 714 -30.05 44.93 -4.14
C GLY A 714 -30.87 44.48 -2.93
N LEU A 715 -30.95 43.18 -2.66
CA LEU A 715 -31.67 42.61 -1.51
C LEU A 715 -30.90 42.81 -0.19
N LYS A 716 -31.57 42.60 0.96
CA LYS A 716 -30.93 42.72 2.29
C LYS A 716 -29.67 41.83 2.37
N LYS A 717 -28.55 42.43 2.80
CA LYS A 717 -27.28 41.71 2.95
C LYS A 717 -27.27 40.94 4.27
N ILE A 718 -27.48 39.63 4.18
CA ILE A 718 -27.45 38.71 5.33
C ILE A 718 -26.32 37.67 5.17
N PRO A 719 -25.76 37.15 6.27
CA PRO A 719 -24.81 36.05 6.21
C PRO A 719 -25.46 34.72 5.77
N VAL A 720 -24.67 33.88 5.09
CA VAL A 720 -24.96 32.47 4.81
C VAL A 720 -24.06 31.58 5.65
N ALA A 721 -24.66 30.63 6.38
CA ALA A 721 -23.96 29.62 7.15
C ALA A 721 -23.80 28.33 6.34
N VAL A 722 -22.61 27.72 6.41
CA VAL A 722 -22.26 26.49 5.68
C VAL A 722 -21.66 25.48 6.65
N ASN A 723 -22.27 24.30 6.71
CA ASN A 723 -21.79 23.15 7.45
C ASN A 723 -20.52 22.55 6.83
N VAL A 724 -19.51 22.30 7.67
CA VAL A 724 -18.20 21.77 7.26
C VAL A 724 -17.91 20.45 7.98
N SER A 725 -17.73 19.39 7.20
CA SER A 725 -17.38 18.06 7.73
C SER A 725 -15.98 18.02 8.36
N GLU A 726 -15.77 17.06 9.27
CA GLU A 726 -14.45 16.81 9.89
C GLU A 726 -13.35 16.61 8.83
N HIS A 727 -13.63 15.81 7.81
CA HIS A 727 -12.68 15.50 6.73
C HIS A 727 -12.29 16.72 5.89
N GLN A 728 -13.24 17.64 5.68
CA GLN A 728 -12.96 18.90 4.98
C GLN A 728 -12.16 19.85 5.87
N PHE A 729 -12.56 19.97 7.14
CA PHE A 729 -11.92 20.86 8.12
C PHE A 729 -10.45 20.49 8.39
N GLN A 730 -10.15 19.19 8.50
CA GLN A 730 -8.79 18.69 8.71
C GLN A 730 -7.89 18.79 7.46
N SER A 731 -8.44 19.17 6.30
CA SER A 731 -7.64 19.35 5.09
C SER A 731 -6.65 20.52 5.25
N PRO A 732 -5.34 20.31 5.00
CA PRO A 732 -4.34 21.38 5.06
C PRO A 732 -4.63 22.57 4.13
N LEU A 733 -5.44 22.34 3.08
CA LEU A 733 -5.80 23.35 2.07
C LEU A 733 -7.15 24.03 2.35
N PHE A 734 -7.84 23.72 3.46
CA PHE A 734 -9.20 24.21 3.70
C PHE A 734 -9.28 25.75 3.75
N VAL A 735 -8.43 26.40 4.56
CA VAL A 735 -8.37 27.87 4.65
C VAL A 735 -8.09 28.51 3.29
N GLU A 736 -7.18 27.91 2.52
CA GLU A 736 -6.86 28.38 1.19
C GLU A 736 -8.04 28.23 0.23
N ARG A 737 -8.77 27.12 0.32
CA ARG A 737 -9.98 26.91 -0.48
C ARG A 737 -11.05 27.96 -0.17
N VAL A 738 -11.33 28.23 1.10
CA VAL A 738 -12.28 29.28 1.52
C VAL A 738 -11.86 30.64 0.96
N LYS A 739 -10.56 30.97 1.04
CA LYS A 739 -9.99 32.20 0.46
C LYS A 739 -10.17 32.27 -1.06
N THR A 740 -10.02 31.15 -1.77
CA THR A 740 -10.31 31.08 -3.22
C THR A 740 -11.77 31.36 -3.49
N VAL A 741 -12.68 30.69 -2.78
CA VAL A 741 -14.14 30.84 -2.98
C VAL A 741 -14.57 32.28 -2.80
N LEU A 742 -14.22 32.91 -1.67
CA LEU A 742 -14.58 34.31 -1.41
C LEU A 742 -14.06 35.28 -2.49
N LYS A 743 -12.85 35.01 -3.02
CA LYS A 743 -12.27 35.79 -4.11
C LYS A 743 -13.00 35.57 -5.44
N GLU A 744 -13.37 34.33 -5.76
CA GLU A 744 -14.06 34.00 -7.01
C GLU A 744 -15.52 34.49 -7.02
N THR A 745 -16.19 34.48 -5.87
CA THR A 745 -17.56 34.96 -5.74
C THR A 745 -17.66 36.45 -5.40
N ASP A 746 -16.54 37.13 -5.13
CA ASP A 746 -16.51 38.53 -4.68
C ASP A 746 -17.44 38.79 -3.47
N LEU A 747 -17.55 37.81 -2.57
CA LEU A 747 -18.35 37.92 -1.35
C LEU A 747 -17.46 38.43 -0.22
N ASP A 748 -17.91 39.48 0.48
CA ASP A 748 -17.23 39.96 1.69
C ASP A 748 -17.32 38.87 2.78
N ALA A 749 -16.17 38.51 3.35
CA ALA A 749 -16.00 37.39 4.27
C ALA A 749 -16.96 37.42 5.48
N LYS A 750 -17.39 38.62 5.92
CA LYS A 750 -18.35 38.79 7.03
C LYS A 750 -19.73 38.22 6.75
N TYR A 751 -20.06 37.94 5.48
CA TYR A 751 -21.31 37.30 5.07
C TYR A 751 -21.19 35.79 4.91
N LEU A 752 -20.03 35.21 5.18
CA LEU A 752 -19.86 33.76 5.28
C LEU A 752 -19.73 33.38 6.76
N LYS A 753 -20.53 32.39 7.18
CA LYS A 753 -20.38 31.71 8.46
C LYS A 753 -20.04 30.24 8.21
N ILE A 754 -19.07 29.72 8.97
CA ILE A 754 -18.71 28.31 8.94
C ILE A 754 -19.26 27.65 10.20
N GLU A 755 -20.00 26.56 10.01
CA GLU A 755 -20.55 25.72 11.07
C GLU A 755 -19.72 24.45 11.19
N ILE A 756 -19.33 24.12 12.43
CA ILE A 756 -18.57 22.93 12.77
C ILE A 756 -19.20 22.26 13.98
N THR A 757 -19.19 20.93 14.02
CA THR A 757 -19.67 20.19 15.19
C THR A 757 -18.62 20.12 16.30
N GLU A 758 -19.07 19.89 17.53
CA GLU A 758 -18.19 19.73 18.71
C GLU A 758 -17.12 18.63 18.50
N GLY A 759 -17.52 17.49 17.92
CA GLY A 759 -16.63 16.36 17.65
C GLY A 759 -15.49 16.69 16.68
N THR A 760 -15.73 17.58 15.71
CA THR A 760 -14.73 18.01 14.71
C THR A 760 -13.54 18.70 15.37
N VAL A 761 -13.76 19.41 16.49
CA VAL A 761 -12.75 20.24 17.13
C VAL A 761 -11.82 19.44 18.05
N ILE A 762 -12.29 18.36 18.68
CA ILE A 762 -11.58 17.70 19.80
C ILE A 762 -10.38 16.85 19.36
N LYS A 763 -10.46 16.10 18.27
CA LYS A 763 -9.42 15.12 17.86
C LYS A 763 -8.05 15.72 17.51
N SER A 764 -7.98 17.02 17.22
CA SER A 764 -6.75 17.73 16.82
C SER A 764 -6.79 19.19 17.25
N PHE A 765 -7.07 19.39 18.54
CA PHE A 765 -7.42 20.67 19.14
C PHE A 765 -6.50 21.85 18.76
N ASP A 766 -5.17 21.70 18.91
CA ASP A 766 -4.21 22.79 18.63
C ASP A 766 -4.16 23.16 17.13
N ASN A 767 -4.25 22.17 16.24
CA ASN A 767 -4.31 22.42 14.80
C ASN A 767 -5.62 23.11 14.40
N ASN A 768 -6.73 22.66 14.99
CA ASN A 768 -8.07 23.18 14.71
C ASN A 768 -8.19 24.65 15.15
N ILE A 769 -7.64 25.02 16.32
CA ILE A 769 -7.57 26.43 16.76
C ILE A 769 -6.83 27.30 15.74
N ASN A 770 -5.72 26.82 15.19
CA ASN A 770 -4.95 27.58 14.19
C ASN A 770 -5.76 27.82 12.91
N ILE A 771 -6.54 26.84 12.47
CA ILE A 771 -7.44 26.96 11.32
C ILE A 771 -8.53 27.99 11.62
N LEU A 772 -9.20 27.90 12.76
CA LEU A 772 -10.27 28.83 13.15
C LEU A 772 -9.76 30.27 13.27
N ASN A 773 -8.60 30.48 13.88
CA ASN A 773 -7.98 31.80 13.98
C ASN A 773 -7.68 32.41 12.61
N LYS A 774 -7.20 31.61 11.65
CA LYS A 774 -6.97 32.08 10.28
C LYS A 774 -8.28 32.48 9.59
N LEU A 775 -9.35 31.71 9.75
CA LEU A 775 -10.66 32.04 9.20
C LEU A 775 -11.24 33.32 9.84
N LYS A 776 -11.11 33.47 11.16
CA LYS A 776 -11.50 34.68 11.89
C LYS A 776 -10.72 35.91 11.47
N GLN A 777 -9.42 35.79 11.22
CA GLN A 777 -8.59 36.88 10.69
C GLN A 777 -9.05 37.35 9.31
N MET A 778 -9.72 36.48 8.53
CA MET A 778 -10.33 36.85 7.26
C MET A 778 -11.67 37.59 7.43
N GLY A 779 -12.25 37.61 8.64
CA GLY A 779 -13.56 38.19 8.93
C GLY A 779 -14.72 37.21 8.81
N ILE A 780 -14.46 35.91 8.70
CA ILE A 780 -15.48 34.85 8.61
C ILE A 780 -16.05 34.58 9.99
N GLY A 781 -17.37 34.44 10.10
CA GLY A 781 -18.02 34.05 11.36
C GLY A 781 -17.87 32.55 11.62
N ILE A 782 -17.62 32.16 12.87
CA ILE A 782 -17.51 30.75 13.27
C ILE A 782 -18.64 30.39 14.23
N SER A 783 -19.37 29.33 13.90
CA SER A 783 -20.47 28.81 14.72
C SER A 783 -20.19 27.36 15.11
N LEU A 784 -20.45 27.05 16.37
CA LEU A 784 -20.39 25.68 16.88
C LEU A 784 -21.78 25.06 16.83
N ASP A 785 -21.91 23.97 16.08
CA ASP A 785 -23.15 23.25 15.83
C ASP A 785 -23.31 22.02 16.73
N ASP A 786 -24.55 21.55 16.87
CA ASP A 786 -25.00 20.42 17.72
C ASP A 786 -24.51 20.49 19.18
N PHE A 787 -24.42 21.69 19.77
CA PHE A 787 -23.83 21.87 21.09
C PHE A 787 -24.63 21.16 22.20
N GLY A 788 -23.91 20.37 23.02
CA GLY A 788 -24.48 19.62 24.15
C GLY A 788 -24.71 18.13 23.87
N THR A 789 -24.61 17.68 22.62
CA THR A 789 -24.72 16.26 22.26
C THR A 789 -23.39 15.49 22.40
N GLY A 790 -22.28 16.20 22.67
CA GLY A 790 -20.91 15.70 22.69
C GLY A 790 -20.15 15.80 24.03
N TYR A 791 -18.82 15.66 23.96
CA TYR A 791 -17.90 15.74 25.11
C TYR A 791 -17.67 17.19 25.57
N SER A 792 -18.62 17.76 26.27
CA SER A 792 -18.53 19.17 26.70
C SER A 792 -17.50 19.35 27.82
N SER A 793 -16.30 19.82 27.49
CA SER A 793 -15.36 20.38 28.46
C SER A 793 -15.29 21.89 28.26
N LEU A 794 -15.93 22.65 29.16
CA LEU A 794 -15.88 24.12 29.17
C LEU A 794 -14.46 24.69 29.04
N SER A 795 -13.46 23.93 29.49
CA SER A 795 -12.05 24.30 29.42
C SER A 795 -11.53 24.58 28.00
N TYR A 796 -12.08 23.90 26.98
CA TYR A 796 -11.69 24.12 25.61
C TYR A 796 -12.54 25.20 24.93
N LEU A 797 -13.81 25.33 25.30
CA LEU A 797 -14.73 26.29 24.70
C LEU A 797 -14.21 27.73 24.83
N ILE A 798 -13.59 28.03 25.98
CA ILE A 798 -12.94 29.33 26.27
C ILE A 798 -11.78 29.65 25.30
N LYS A 799 -11.15 28.64 24.70
CA LYS A 799 -9.99 28.82 23.80
C LYS A 799 -10.38 28.91 22.33
N LEU A 800 -11.62 28.56 21.98
CA LEU A 800 -12.08 28.57 20.60
C LEU A 800 -12.54 29.98 20.19
N PRO A 801 -12.13 30.49 19.02
CA PRO A 801 -12.52 31.83 18.57
C PRO A 801 -13.91 31.78 17.90
N LEU A 802 -14.92 31.37 18.67
CA LEU A 802 -16.32 31.24 18.23
C LEU A 802 -17.03 32.60 18.26
N ASP A 803 -18.07 32.74 17.44
CA ASP A 803 -19.03 33.85 17.49
C ASP A 803 -20.39 33.40 18.00
N VAL A 804 -20.77 32.16 17.64
CA VAL A 804 -22.12 31.63 17.83
C VAL A 804 -22.05 30.21 18.37
N ILE A 805 -22.99 29.86 19.25
CA ILE A 805 -23.32 28.49 19.63
C ILE A 805 -24.73 28.17 19.16
N LYS A 806 -24.91 27.07 18.42
CA LYS A 806 -26.22 26.53 18.05
C LYS A 806 -26.61 25.44 19.05
N ILE A 807 -27.75 25.61 19.71
CA ILE A 807 -28.32 24.63 20.64
C ILE A 807 -29.05 23.57 19.81
N ASP A 808 -28.64 22.31 19.96
CA ASP A 808 -29.24 21.17 19.26
C ASP A 808 -30.75 21.07 19.54
N LYS A 809 -31.48 20.69 18.49
CA LYS A 809 -32.93 20.49 18.55
C LYS A 809 -33.37 19.58 19.71
N SER A 810 -32.61 18.55 20.06
CA SER A 810 -32.97 17.62 21.14
C SER A 810 -33.21 18.35 22.47
N PHE A 811 -32.43 19.39 22.76
CA PHE A 811 -32.65 20.21 23.96
C PHE A 811 -33.86 21.12 23.80
N VAL A 812 -34.09 21.69 22.61
CA VAL A 812 -35.23 22.57 22.35
C VAL A 812 -36.56 21.79 22.42
N ASP A 813 -36.59 20.54 21.96
CA ASP A 813 -37.73 19.63 22.11
C ASP A 813 -38.04 19.36 23.59
N ASP A 814 -37.02 19.30 24.45
CA ASP A 814 -37.14 19.09 25.88
C ASP A 814 -37.63 20.32 26.68
N ILE A 815 -37.83 21.49 26.05
CA ILE A 815 -38.44 22.68 26.69
C ILE A 815 -39.86 22.38 27.18
N CYS A 816 -40.58 21.46 26.54
CA CYS A 816 -41.90 21.00 27.00
C CYS A 816 -41.81 19.83 28.00
N GLY A 817 -40.60 19.39 28.35
CA GLY A 817 -40.30 18.27 29.23
C GLY A 817 -40.18 18.62 30.72
N THR A 818 -39.30 17.91 31.42
CA THR A 818 -39.07 18.03 32.88
C THR A 818 -38.42 19.36 33.28
N GLU A 819 -38.48 19.70 34.57
CA GLU A 819 -37.86 20.94 35.09
C GLU A 819 -36.33 20.89 35.02
N ASP A 820 -35.73 19.70 35.11
CA ASP A 820 -34.29 19.49 34.99
C ASP A 820 -33.76 19.77 33.57
N THR A 821 -34.51 19.40 32.53
CA THR A 821 -34.11 19.64 31.13
C THR A 821 -34.19 21.12 30.74
N LYS A 822 -35.16 21.85 31.30
CA LYS A 822 -35.29 23.31 31.17
C LYS A 822 -34.06 24.05 31.69
N LEU A 823 -33.55 23.65 32.85
CA LEU A 823 -32.37 24.26 33.48
C LEU A 823 -31.11 24.17 32.60
N ILE A 824 -30.94 23.08 31.85
CA ILE A 824 -29.77 22.89 30.98
C ILE A 824 -29.71 23.97 29.90
N ILE A 825 -30.84 24.30 29.28
CA ILE A 825 -30.91 25.33 28.23
C ILE A 825 -30.61 26.71 28.80
N GLU A 826 -31.15 27.02 29.98
CA GLU A 826 -30.86 28.26 30.70
C GLU A 826 -29.36 28.40 31.01
N ASP A 827 -28.72 27.31 31.45
CA ASP A 827 -27.29 27.26 31.74
C ASP A 827 -26.44 27.41 30.47
N ILE A 828 -26.82 26.79 29.36
CA ILE A 828 -26.14 26.95 28.05
C ILE A 828 -26.22 28.40 27.58
N ILE A 829 -27.40 29.02 27.61
CA ILE A 829 -27.58 30.43 27.22
C ILE A 829 -26.74 31.34 28.12
N SER A 830 -26.83 31.12 29.45
CA SER A 830 -26.08 31.91 30.43
C SER A 830 -24.56 31.78 30.22
N MET A 831 -24.08 30.59 29.91
CA MET A 831 -22.67 30.31 29.66
C MET A 831 -22.20 31.00 28.37
N ALA A 832 -22.94 30.86 27.27
CA ALA A 832 -22.61 31.48 25.99
C ALA A 832 -22.47 33.00 26.14
N HIS A 833 -23.42 33.64 26.80
CA HIS A 833 -23.38 35.08 27.07
C HIS A 833 -22.19 35.51 27.95
N LYS A 834 -21.84 34.71 28.96
CA LYS A 834 -20.64 34.97 29.79
C LYS A 834 -19.34 34.88 28.99
N LEU A 835 -19.33 34.14 27.88
CA LEU A 835 -18.21 34.03 26.94
C LEU A 835 -18.30 35.05 25.79
N ASN A 836 -19.29 35.96 25.81
CA ASN A 836 -19.63 36.89 24.73
C ASN A 836 -19.93 36.19 23.38
N LEU A 837 -20.59 35.03 23.45
CA LEU A 837 -21.07 34.28 22.28
C LEU A 837 -22.57 34.51 22.10
N GLU A 838 -23.01 34.62 20.85
CA GLU A 838 -24.44 34.61 20.52
C GLU A 838 -24.99 33.18 20.54
N VAL A 839 -26.28 33.03 20.78
CA VAL A 839 -26.96 31.72 20.80
C VAL A 839 -28.03 31.65 19.72
N ILE A 840 -27.99 30.59 18.92
CA ILE A 840 -29.08 30.19 18.02
C ILE A 840 -29.72 28.93 18.58
N ALA A 841 -31.04 28.94 18.81
CA ALA A 841 -31.77 27.72 19.17
C ALA A 841 -32.36 27.06 17.91
N GLU A 842 -32.04 25.78 17.69
CA GLU A 842 -32.51 25.04 16.54
C GLU A 842 -33.78 24.24 16.80
N GLY A 843 -34.53 23.93 15.73
CA GLY A 843 -35.72 23.10 15.84
C GLY A 843 -36.87 23.74 16.64
N VAL A 844 -36.97 25.07 16.66
CA VAL A 844 -38.13 25.74 17.29
C VAL A 844 -39.39 25.49 16.46
N GLU A 845 -40.32 24.72 17.00
CA GLU A 845 -41.54 24.28 16.31
C GLU A 845 -42.83 24.83 16.93
N THR A 846 -42.80 25.31 18.17
CA THR A 846 -43.99 25.77 18.91
C THR A 846 -43.84 27.17 19.52
N ASP A 847 -44.96 27.87 19.68
CA ASP A 847 -45.00 29.18 20.37
C ASP A 847 -44.54 29.10 21.84
N GLU A 848 -44.68 27.94 22.48
CA GLU A 848 -44.23 27.72 23.85
C GLU A 848 -42.70 27.72 23.94
N GLN A 849 -42.03 26.99 23.04
CA GLN A 849 -40.56 26.99 22.91
C GLN A 849 -40.04 28.42 22.64
N LEU A 850 -40.68 29.15 21.73
CA LEU A 850 -40.32 30.54 21.42
C LEU A 850 -40.40 31.45 22.65
N LYS A 851 -41.53 31.44 23.37
CA LYS A 851 -41.71 32.27 24.56
C LYS A 851 -40.71 31.92 25.66
N TYR A 852 -40.37 30.65 25.81
CA TYR A 852 -39.39 30.20 26.77
C TYR A 852 -37.99 30.73 26.44
N LEU A 853 -37.56 30.64 25.17
CA LEU A 853 -36.29 31.17 24.70
C LEU A 853 -36.22 32.69 24.83
N GLN A 854 -37.28 33.42 24.46
CA GLN A 854 -37.39 34.88 24.63
C GLN A 854 -37.26 35.30 26.10
N LYS A 855 -37.93 34.59 27.01
CA LYS A 855 -37.88 34.87 28.46
C LYS A 855 -36.45 34.76 29.01
N HIS A 856 -35.67 33.81 28.51
CA HIS A 856 -34.29 33.57 28.94
C HIS A 856 -33.25 34.25 28.05
N LYS A 857 -33.67 35.21 27.22
CA LYS A 857 -32.81 36.02 26.34
C LYS A 857 -32.05 35.20 25.29
N GLY A 858 -32.64 34.15 24.73
CA GLY A 858 -32.10 33.55 23.51
C GLY A 858 -31.99 34.63 22.42
N ASP A 859 -30.85 34.68 21.72
CA ASP A 859 -30.58 35.76 20.78
C ASP A 859 -31.29 35.52 19.44
N LYS A 860 -31.16 34.29 18.91
CA LYS A 860 -31.61 33.92 17.57
C LYS A 860 -32.28 32.55 17.59
N ILE A 861 -33.15 32.32 16.62
CA ILE A 861 -33.99 31.11 16.53
C ILE A 861 -34.10 30.61 15.10
N GLN A 862 -34.09 29.28 14.96
CA GLN A 862 -34.23 28.59 13.69
C GLN A 862 -35.18 27.41 13.88
N GLY A 863 -36.18 27.25 13.02
CA GLY A 863 -37.12 26.15 13.13
C GLY A 863 -38.39 26.31 12.32
N PHE A 864 -39.18 25.25 12.27
CA PHE A 864 -40.37 25.18 11.41
C PHE A 864 -41.52 26.08 11.85
N LEU A 865 -41.48 26.62 13.08
CA LEU A 865 -42.42 27.64 13.51
C LEU A 865 -42.39 28.88 12.59
N PHE A 866 -41.20 29.25 12.13
CA PHE A 866 -41.00 30.40 11.24
C PHE A 866 -40.93 29.98 9.78
N SER A 867 -40.06 29.03 9.46
CA SER A 867 -39.90 28.58 8.08
C SER A 867 -39.22 27.22 7.97
N LYS A 868 -39.66 26.44 6.98
CA LYS A 868 -38.94 25.24 6.52
C LYS A 868 -37.76 25.67 5.63
N PRO A 869 -36.80 24.80 5.32
CA PRO A 869 -35.80 25.07 4.30
C PRO A 869 -36.44 25.42 2.95
N LEU A 870 -36.15 26.60 2.43
CA LEU A 870 -36.74 27.17 1.22
C LEU A 870 -35.77 27.14 0.04
N SER A 871 -36.27 27.25 -1.17
CA SER A 871 -35.43 27.46 -2.36
C SER A 871 -34.85 28.88 -2.38
N SER A 872 -33.80 29.12 -3.19
CA SER A 872 -33.21 30.46 -3.29
C SER A 872 -34.19 31.53 -3.76
N THR A 873 -35.16 31.19 -4.61
CA THR A 873 -36.17 32.13 -5.11
C THR A 873 -37.25 32.47 -4.08
N GLU A 874 -37.47 31.59 -3.11
CA GLU A 874 -38.38 31.84 -1.99
C GLU A 874 -37.73 32.70 -0.91
N ILE A 875 -36.43 32.50 -0.65
CA ILE A 875 -35.65 33.41 0.22
C ILE A 875 -35.61 34.83 -0.33
N GLU A 876 -35.52 35.00 -1.66
CA GLU A 876 -35.57 36.34 -2.28
C GLU A 876 -36.84 37.12 -1.96
N LYS A 877 -37.94 36.46 -1.57
CA LYS A 877 -39.18 37.13 -1.16
C LYS A 877 -39.16 37.59 0.31
N LEU A 878 -38.24 37.06 1.10
CA LEU A 878 -38.05 37.39 2.52
C LEU A 878 -36.96 38.45 2.73
N LEU A 879 -36.09 38.68 1.73
CA LEU A 879 -35.03 39.68 1.70
C LEU A 879 -35.45 40.98 1.01
#